data_AF-A0A151BT37-F1
#
_entry.id   AF-A0A151BT37-F1
#
_cell.length_a   1.000
_cell.length_b   1.000
_cell.length_c   1.000
_cell.angle_alpha   90.00
_cell.angle_beta   90.00
_cell.angle_gamma   90.00
#
_symmetry.space_group_name_H-M   'P 1'
#
loop_
_entity.id
_entity.type
_entity.pdbx_description
1 polymer ?
#
loop_
_entity_poly.entity_id
_entity_poly.type
_entity_poly.pdbx_seq_one_letter_code
_entity_poly.pdbx_strand_id
1 'polypeptide(L)'
;MTSTRQLRVAMISHCVLPSGAELGMARLARSLRQDVEVVFVFFEHGPLAETLTGEGFEVVVVPLDSQVNATNRHQALSPRSLGRQVLALPAFQRRLRRELKALDVDLVHTQSLKSHVLASAAVKSLRLPLVWHLHDRIAEDYLPGAWVKALQRAARRVPDAVVANSAATAETVPGAPITVIPPALEPAALRRAERDVDDAAPVIGMLGRISDTKGQHVLLAAAPRILEQFPAARFRIVGATMFGQDTYAARLRAQIEQADLTGHVELTGHVDDPYAEMDTWSVFVHASPVPEPFGQVVTEAMARRVPVVATAGGGVTDVVQPAAGQSYGLLVPGGDPGALARAVTGVLANPATAADRAERAYEYVAERYDLAESARQTTVLWKRLIPGHAARPPLALAHDYLTQRGGAERVVRAMCDLFPDATLKTLMYEPAATFASFAEVDIHTSWLNRVGWLRRHYRAAIPILAIAASSSSVSGDVVLVSSSGWAHGMRVNGRKVVYCHSPARWLYKTREYLGENWWLTPKGAALAALRPGLRRWDRRAARTADTYIVNSTAVAQVVRATYGIEPLIIHPPVTLDPAGLQEPIDGIDPGFALVVCRLLPYKNVDMVVRTFAQRGDRLLVIGAGPLRDQIAANLPANVDLRSDVPEEQLRWAYANARCLIAASFEDFGLTPVEAAQFGTPAVALRSGGYLDTVQDGVNGLFFDAPEVSALQDGLARFDTLAWDPDKIRSTAQRFSPEQFARQLGEVLGSHLVAHLPEPSTTEAGPA
;
A
#
# COMPACT_ATOMS: atom_id res chain seq x y z
N MET A 1 33.02 11.94 -13.39
CA MET A 1 32.03 11.91 -14.48
C MET A 1 32.11 10.54 -15.16
N THR A 2 31.43 9.54 -14.62
CA THR A 2 31.18 8.27 -15.31
C THR A 2 29.89 8.45 -16.09
N SER A 3 29.98 8.52 -17.41
CA SER A 3 28.83 8.47 -18.32
C SER A 3 28.05 7.18 -18.02
N THR A 4 26.97 7.27 -17.26
CA THR A 4 26.06 6.14 -17.02
C THR A 4 25.33 5.85 -18.33
N ARG A 5 25.74 4.79 -19.01
CA ARG A 5 25.04 4.23 -20.17
C ARG A 5 23.56 4.05 -19.79
N GLN A 6 22.65 4.47 -20.68
CA GLN A 6 21.21 4.25 -20.48
C GLN A 6 20.92 2.76 -20.34
N LEU A 7 19.95 2.44 -19.49
CA LEU A 7 19.52 1.08 -19.24
C LEU A 7 19.00 0.44 -20.54
N ARG A 8 19.46 -0.75 -20.92
CA ARG A 8 19.01 -1.45 -22.14
C ARG A 8 18.15 -2.66 -21.80
N VAL A 9 16.89 -2.68 -22.25
CA VAL A 9 15.89 -3.71 -21.86
C VAL A 9 15.33 -4.42 -23.08
N ALA A 10 15.37 -5.76 -23.07
CA ALA A 10 14.67 -6.58 -24.06
C ALA A 10 13.21 -6.82 -23.62
N MET A 11 12.24 -6.24 -24.34
CA MET A 11 10.83 -6.56 -24.20
C MET A 11 10.43 -7.67 -25.17
N ILE A 12 10.00 -8.82 -24.64
CA ILE A 12 9.71 -10.02 -25.43
C ILE A 12 8.21 -10.26 -25.50
N SER A 13 7.65 -10.36 -26.72
CA SER A 13 6.30 -10.92 -26.95
C SER A 13 6.31 -12.05 -27.98
N HIS A 14 5.37 -12.97 -27.79
CA HIS A 14 5.12 -14.08 -28.71
C HIS A 14 4.15 -13.74 -29.85
N CYS A 15 3.42 -12.64 -29.74
CA CYS A 15 2.35 -12.25 -30.65
C CYS A 15 2.73 -10.90 -31.28
N VAL A 16 2.48 -10.77 -32.59
CA VAL A 16 2.80 -9.54 -33.35
C VAL A 16 1.53 -8.90 -33.94
N LEU A 17 0.37 -9.44 -33.58
CA LEU A 17 -0.92 -8.78 -33.80
C LEU A 17 -1.17 -7.75 -32.69
N PRO A 18 -1.70 -6.55 -33.04
CA PRO A 18 -1.99 -5.50 -32.07
C PRO A 18 -3.17 -5.91 -31.17
N SER A 19 -2.84 -6.57 -30.06
CA SER A 19 -3.77 -6.89 -28.98
C SER A 19 -3.58 -5.94 -27.81
N GLY A 20 -4.50 -5.94 -26.82
CA GLY A 20 -4.42 -5.01 -25.69
C GLY A 20 -3.09 -5.07 -24.92
N ALA A 21 -2.48 -6.25 -24.78
CA ALA A 21 -1.19 -6.39 -24.10
C ALA A 21 -0.05 -5.79 -24.94
N GLU A 22 -0.02 -6.08 -26.24
CA GLU A 22 0.96 -5.57 -27.18
C GLU A 22 0.87 -4.05 -27.39
N LEU A 23 -0.35 -3.50 -27.50
CA LEU A 23 -0.58 -2.05 -27.60
C LEU A 23 -0.15 -1.35 -26.31
N GLY A 24 -0.47 -1.93 -25.15
CA GLY A 24 -0.02 -1.43 -23.85
C GLY A 24 1.51 -1.43 -23.72
N MET A 25 2.17 -2.50 -24.17
CA MET A 25 3.64 -2.57 -24.22
C MET A 25 4.23 -1.47 -25.11
N ALA A 26 3.68 -1.27 -26.31
CA ALA A 26 4.16 -0.24 -27.23
C ALA A 26 4.00 1.17 -26.64
N ARG A 27 2.85 1.49 -26.03
CA ARG A 27 2.63 2.76 -25.32
C ARG A 27 3.66 2.97 -24.21
N LEU A 28 3.87 1.96 -23.35
CA LEU A 28 4.86 2.02 -22.29
C LEU A 28 6.28 2.27 -22.82
N ALA A 29 6.68 1.56 -23.87
CA ALA A 29 8.00 1.71 -24.47
C ALA A 29 8.24 3.11 -25.06
N ARG A 30 7.20 3.75 -25.63
CA ARG A 30 7.30 5.13 -26.15
C ARG A 30 7.58 6.13 -25.04
N SER A 31 6.91 5.99 -23.89
CA SER A 31 7.13 6.85 -22.71
C SER A 31 8.53 6.65 -22.09
N LEU A 32 9.08 5.43 -22.16
CA LEU A 32 10.39 5.10 -21.58
C LEU A 32 11.60 5.60 -22.37
N ARG A 33 11.44 6.07 -23.62
CA ARG A 33 12.53 6.35 -24.57
C ARG A 33 13.61 7.33 -24.07
N GLN A 34 13.29 8.18 -23.11
CA GLN A 34 14.25 9.15 -22.56
C GLN A 34 15.20 8.51 -21.53
N ASP A 35 14.75 7.48 -20.81
CA ASP A 35 15.45 6.88 -19.67
C ASP A 35 16.01 5.48 -19.97
N VAL A 36 15.41 4.78 -20.92
CA VAL A 36 15.66 3.37 -21.21
C VAL A 36 15.72 3.13 -22.72
N GLU A 37 16.75 2.41 -23.15
CA GLU A 37 16.85 1.88 -24.50
C GLU A 37 16.06 0.56 -24.58
N VAL A 38 14.89 0.60 -25.19
CA VAL A 38 14.01 -0.57 -25.35
C VAL A 38 14.30 -1.27 -26.67
N VAL A 39 14.57 -2.57 -26.60
CA VAL A 39 14.69 -3.47 -27.74
C VAL A 39 13.52 -4.46 -27.74
N PHE A 40 12.81 -4.58 -28.85
CA PHE A 40 11.71 -5.54 -28.97
C PHE A 40 12.23 -6.86 -29.53
N VAL A 41 11.81 -7.96 -28.91
CA VAL A 41 12.08 -9.31 -29.41
C VAL A 41 10.76 -10.03 -29.65
N PHE A 42 10.45 -10.32 -30.91
CA PHE A 42 9.26 -11.05 -31.32
C PHE A 42 9.59 -12.47 -31.76
N PHE A 43 8.62 -13.38 -31.67
CA PHE A 43 8.79 -14.78 -32.09
C PHE A 43 8.22 -15.12 -33.47
N GLU A 44 7.66 -14.13 -34.15
CA GLU A 44 7.13 -14.21 -35.51
C GLU A 44 7.25 -12.83 -36.17
N HIS A 45 7.01 -12.75 -37.48
CA HIS A 45 6.91 -11.47 -38.19
C HIS A 45 5.45 -10.99 -38.17
N GLY A 46 5.23 -9.68 -38.18
CA GLY A 46 3.89 -9.11 -38.22
C GLY A 46 3.85 -7.58 -38.17
N PRO A 47 2.65 -6.99 -38.30
CA PRO A 47 2.48 -5.55 -38.51
C PRO A 47 3.01 -4.70 -37.36
N LEU A 48 2.87 -5.16 -36.11
CA LEU A 48 3.40 -4.41 -34.96
C LEU A 48 4.92 -4.26 -34.99
N ALA A 49 5.65 -5.27 -35.47
CA ALA A 49 7.10 -5.20 -35.60
C ALA A 49 7.51 -4.14 -36.64
N GLU A 50 6.78 -4.06 -37.75
CA GLU A 50 6.98 -3.05 -38.79
C GLU A 50 6.70 -1.64 -38.27
N THR A 51 5.58 -1.46 -37.55
CA THR A 51 5.22 -0.18 -36.91
C THR A 51 6.31 0.28 -35.94
N LEU A 52 6.76 -0.59 -35.03
CA LEU A 52 7.79 -0.24 -34.04
C LEU A 52 9.14 0.05 -34.68
N THR A 53 9.50 -0.66 -35.75
CA THR A 53 10.70 -0.38 -36.54
C THR A 53 10.61 0.99 -37.22
N GLY A 54 9.46 1.31 -37.83
CA GLY A 54 9.19 2.62 -38.45
C GLY A 54 9.22 3.77 -37.45
N GLU A 55 8.86 3.52 -36.19
CA GLU A 55 8.97 4.49 -35.09
C GLU A 55 10.41 4.65 -34.55
N GLY A 56 11.38 3.87 -35.05
CA GLY A 56 12.79 3.95 -34.68
C GLY A 56 13.23 3.05 -33.51
N PHE A 57 12.42 2.07 -33.10
CA PHE A 57 12.86 1.06 -32.14
C PHE A 57 13.72 -0.02 -32.80
N GLU A 58 14.68 -0.57 -32.06
CA GLU A 58 15.37 -1.79 -32.46
C GLU A 58 14.44 -2.99 -32.27
N VAL A 59 14.19 -3.75 -33.34
CA VAL A 59 13.30 -4.91 -33.35
C VAL A 59 14.04 -6.12 -33.89
N VAL A 60 14.05 -7.21 -33.11
CA VAL A 60 14.62 -8.51 -33.51
C VAL A 60 13.52 -9.55 -33.55
N VAL A 61 13.44 -10.29 -34.66
CA VAL A 61 12.52 -11.42 -34.80
C VAL A 61 13.29 -12.73 -34.68
N VAL A 62 12.95 -13.53 -33.66
CA VAL A 62 13.50 -14.87 -33.43
C VAL A 62 12.41 -15.89 -33.73
N PRO A 63 12.27 -16.35 -34.98
CA PRO A 63 11.11 -17.16 -35.38
C PRO A 63 11.05 -18.48 -34.60
N LEU A 64 9.85 -18.79 -34.11
CA LEU A 64 9.47 -20.13 -33.69
C LEU A 64 9.23 -21.01 -34.92
N ASP A 65 9.56 -22.30 -34.84
CA ASP A 65 9.18 -23.24 -35.89
C ASP A 65 7.65 -23.24 -36.06
N SER A 66 7.17 -23.25 -37.31
CA SER A 66 5.75 -23.10 -37.67
C SER A 66 4.81 -24.11 -36.97
N GLN A 67 5.35 -25.28 -36.59
CA GLN A 67 4.63 -26.33 -35.84
C GLN A 67 4.38 -26.00 -34.35
N VAL A 68 5.15 -25.08 -33.76
CA VAL A 68 4.91 -24.53 -32.40
C VAL A 68 3.97 -23.32 -32.47
N ASN A 69 3.88 -22.68 -33.64
CA ASN A 69 3.08 -21.48 -33.84
C ASN A 69 1.58 -21.79 -34.06
N ALA A 70 1.26 -22.88 -34.76
CA ALA A 70 -0.10 -23.27 -35.16
C ALA A 70 -1.01 -23.81 -34.03
N THR A 71 -0.64 -23.63 -32.76
CA THR A 71 -1.33 -24.31 -31.65
C THR A 71 -2.25 -23.34 -30.90
N ASN A 72 -3.57 -23.42 -31.14
CA ASN A 72 -4.58 -22.71 -30.35
C ASN A 72 -4.55 -23.15 -28.87
N ARG A 73 -4.99 -22.28 -27.94
CA ARG A 73 -5.01 -22.53 -26.48
C ARG A 73 -5.61 -23.90 -26.08
N HIS A 74 -6.58 -24.42 -26.85
CA HIS A 74 -7.21 -25.73 -26.63
C HIS A 74 -6.50 -26.92 -27.34
N GLN A 75 -5.71 -26.67 -28.38
CA GLN A 75 -5.00 -27.71 -29.16
C GLN A 75 -3.58 -28.01 -28.62
N ALA A 76 -3.09 -27.22 -27.66
CA ALA A 76 -1.77 -27.36 -27.03
C ALA A 76 -1.62 -28.57 -26.10
N LEU A 77 -2.69 -29.37 -25.95
CA LEU A 77 -2.79 -30.41 -24.94
C LEU A 77 -2.80 -31.84 -25.51
N SER A 78 -2.52 -32.04 -26.80
CA SER A 78 -2.37 -33.39 -27.36
C SER A 78 -0.98 -33.99 -27.04
N PRO A 79 -0.87 -35.27 -26.63
CA PRO A 79 0.42 -35.88 -26.26
C PRO A 79 1.47 -35.88 -27.39
N ARG A 80 1.03 -35.97 -28.65
CA ARG A 80 1.91 -35.98 -29.83
C ARG A 80 2.42 -34.59 -30.20
N SER A 81 1.62 -33.53 -30.01
CA SER A 81 2.06 -32.14 -30.24
C SER A 81 3.01 -31.66 -29.14
N LEU A 82 2.76 -32.02 -27.88
CA LEU A 82 3.65 -31.72 -26.75
C LEU A 82 5.06 -32.30 -26.93
N GLY A 83 5.20 -33.56 -27.36
CA GLY A 83 6.50 -34.20 -27.54
C GLY A 83 7.40 -33.50 -28.59
N ARG A 84 6.82 -33.05 -29.71
CA ARG A 84 7.56 -32.39 -30.80
C ARG A 84 7.90 -30.93 -30.46
N GLN A 85 7.02 -30.23 -29.73
CA GLN A 85 7.25 -28.87 -29.23
C GLN A 85 8.38 -28.83 -28.18
N VAL A 86 8.47 -29.84 -27.32
CA VAL A 86 9.57 -29.98 -26.34
C VAL A 86 10.92 -30.21 -27.04
N LEU A 87 10.96 -30.92 -28.17
CA LEU A 87 12.20 -31.18 -28.92
C LEU A 87 12.73 -29.96 -29.69
N ALA A 88 11.86 -29.06 -30.15
CA ALA A 88 12.26 -27.84 -30.85
C ALA A 88 12.71 -26.70 -29.88
N LEU A 89 12.30 -26.77 -28.62
CA LEU A 89 12.53 -25.73 -27.62
C LEU A 89 14.02 -25.44 -27.34
N PRO A 90 14.93 -26.42 -27.20
CA PRO A 90 16.35 -26.14 -26.96
C PRO A 90 17.01 -25.39 -28.12
N ALA A 91 16.65 -25.72 -29.37
CA ALA A 91 17.21 -25.04 -30.54
C ALA A 91 16.76 -23.58 -30.59
N PHE A 92 15.47 -23.33 -30.34
CA PHE A 92 14.91 -21.99 -30.21
C PHE A 92 15.59 -21.20 -29.08
N GLN A 93 15.72 -21.78 -27.88
CA GLN A 93 16.38 -21.14 -26.75
C GLN A 93 17.86 -20.82 -26.99
N ARG A 94 18.57 -21.65 -27.76
CA ARG A 94 19.95 -21.35 -28.20
C ARG A 94 20.01 -20.18 -29.18
N ARG A 95 19.04 -20.03 -30.07
CA ARG A 95 18.94 -18.84 -30.96
C ARG A 95 18.64 -17.60 -30.12
N LEU A 96 17.59 -17.63 -29.31
CA LEU A 96 17.21 -16.52 -28.43
C LEU A 96 18.35 -16.08 -27.51
N ARG A 97 19.08 -17.04 -26.91
CA ARG A 97 20.26 -16.76 -26.09
C ARG A 97 21.37 -16.03 -26.86
N ARG A 98 21.60 -16.40 -28.12
CA ARG A 98 22.61 -15.74 -28.97
C ARG A 98 22.20 -14.30 -29.28
N GLU A 99 20.94 -14.09 -29.65
CA GLU A 99 20.41 -12.75 -29.93
C GLU A 99 20.45 -11.86 -28.67
N LEU A 100 19.94 -12.34 -27.53
CA LEU A 100 19.98 -11.59 -26.27
C LEU A 100 21.41 -11.21 -25.84
N LYS A 101 22.40 -12.08 -26.13
CA LYS A 101 23.81 -11.78 -25.87
C LYS A 101 24.37 -10.76 -26.86
N ALA A 102 23.96 -10.81 -28.13
CA ALA A 102 24.39 -9.85 -29.16
C ALA A 102 23.81 -8.45 -28.92
N LEU A 103 22.58 -8.37 -28.40
CA LEU A 103 21.89 -7.14 -28.06
C LEU A 103 22.45 -6.43 -26.82
N ASP A 104 23.33 -7.07 -26.05
CA ASP A 104 23.97 -6.49 -24.86
C ASP A 104 22.98 -5.84 -23.88
N VAL A 105 21.90 -6.56 -23.56
CA VAL A 105 20.81 -6.08 -22.69
C VAL A 105 21.10 -6.32 -21.22
N ASP A 106 20.61 -5.42 -20.37
CA ASP A 106 20.77 -5.47 -18.91
C ASP A 106 19.66 -6.27 -18.23
N LEU A 107 18.47 -6.35 -18.84
CA LEU A 107 17.28 -7.00 -18.29
C LEU A 107 16.36 -7.50 -19.41
N VAL A 108 15.60 -8.57 -19.10
CA VAL A 108 14.58 -9.11 -20.01
C VAL A 108 13.19 -9.03 -19.37
N HIS A 109 12.23 -8.45 -20.09
CA HIS A 109 10.83 -8.29 -19.71
C HIS A 109 9.93 -9.07 -20.66
N THR A 110 9.25 -10.12 -20.18
CA THR A 110 8.37 -10.96 -21.01
C THR A 110 6.91 -10.58 -20.84
N GLN A 111 6.16 -10.40 -21.94
CA GLN A 111 4.79 -9.84 -21.97
C GLN A 111 3.66 -10.86 -21.90
N SER A 112 3.93 -12.16 -21.88
CA SER A 112 2.87 -13.16 -21.93
C SER A 112 3.29 -14.47 -21.30
N LEU A 113 2.33 -15.33 -20.97
CA LEU A 113 2.62 -16.68 -20.50
C LEU A 113 3.51 -17.45 -21.49
N LYS A 114 3.18 -17.40 -22.79
CA LYS A 114 3.95 -18.10 -23.83
C LYS A 114 5.37 -17.55 -23.95
N SER A 115 5.54 -16.23 -24.00
CA SER A 115 6.87 -15.61 -24.08
C SER A 115 7.72 -15.90 -22.86
N HIS A 116 7.11 -15.86 -21.66
CA HIS A 116 7.80 -16.16 -20.41
C HIS A 116 8.33 -17.60 -20.37
N VAL A 117 7.47 -18.58 -20.65
CA VAL A 117 7.85 -20.01 -20.63
C VAL A 117 8.95 -20.30 -21.66
N LEU A 118 8.83 -19.74 -22.88
CA LEU A 118 9.79 -19.99 -23.95
C LEU A 118 11.16 -19.32 -23.69
N ALA A 119 11.17 -18.12 -23.13
CA ALA A 119 12.38 -17.33 -22.92
C ALA A 119 13.14 -17.68 -21.63
N SER A 120 12.46 -18.12 -20.57
CA SER A 120 13.00 -18.23 -19.21
C SER A 120 14.36 -18.93 -19.12
N ALA A 121 14.52 -20.10 -19.75
CA ALA A 121 15.77 -20.85 -19.67
C ALA A 121 16.92 -20.15 -20.41
N ALA A 122 16.64 -19.51 -21.54
CA ALA A 122 17.65 -18.74 -22.29
C ALA A 122 18.14 -17.55 -21.47
N VAL A 123 17.22 -16.78 -20.88
CA VAL A 123 17.54 -15.60 -20.06
C VAL A 123 18.34 -15.98 -18.81
N LYS A 124 17.87 -16.98 -18.05
CA LYS A 124 18.56 -17.42 -16.83
C LYS A 124 19.95 -18.00 -17.10
N SER A 125 20.17 -18.61 -18.27
CA SER A 125 21.51 -19.07 -18.67
C SER A 125 22.52 -17.93 -18.90
N LEU A 126 22.03 -16.70 -19.13
CA LEU A 126 22.84 -15.49 -19.26
C LEU A 126 22.99 -14.75 -17.92
N ARG A 127 22.36 -15.22 -16.84
CA ARG A 127 22.30 -14.54 -15.52
C ARG A 127 21.73 -13.13 -15.58
N LEU A 128 20.86 -12.86 -16.56
CA LEU A 128 20.13 -11.61 -16.66
C LEU A 128 18.90 -11.63 -15.73
N PRO A 129 18.55 -10.47 -15.12
CA PRO A 129 17.25 -10.30 -14.47
C PRO A 129 16.10 -10.57 -15.43
N LEU A 130 15.09 -11.30 -14.96
CA LEU A 130 13.92 -11.71 -15.71
C LEU A 130 12.65 -11.19 -15.04
N VAL A 131 11.91 -10.33 -15.74
CA VAL A 131 10.61 -9.82 -15.33
C VAL A 131 9.51 -10.50 -16.12
N TRP A 132 8.48 -10.99 -15.42
CA TRP A 132 7.26 -11.49 -16.05
C TRP A 132 6.12 -10.51 -15.90
N HIS A 133 5.63 -9.95 -17.00
CA HIS A 133 4.41 -9.17 -17.02
C HIS A 133 3.21 -10.07 -17.29
N LEU A 134 2.37 -10.20 -16.28
CA LEU A 134 1.19 -11.03 -16.25
C LEU A 134 -0.03 -10.21 -16.67
N HIS A 135 -0.54 -10.51 -17.87
CA HIS A 135 -1.77 -9.93 -18.41
C HIS A 135 -2.97 -10.87 -18.32
N ASP A 136 -2.72 -12.17 -18.11
CA ASP A 136 -3.74 -13.22 -18.01
C ASP A 136 -3.92 -13.66 -16.55
N ARG A 137 -5.15 -14.06 -16.18
CA ARG A 137 -5.43 -14.69 -14.89
C ARG A 137 -4.91 -16.13 -14.87
N ILE A 138 -4.23 -16.52 -13.78
CA ILE A 138 -3.78 -17.91 -13.55
C ILE A 138 -4.75 -18.56 -12.57
N ALA A 139 -5.95 -18.87 -13.06
CA ALA A 139 -7.04 -19.44 -12.27
C ALA A 139 -7.81 -20.52 -13.06
N GLU A 140 -8.59 -21.33 -12.36
CA GLU A 140 -9.27 -22.50 -12.93
C GLU A 140 -10.44 -22.14 -13.88
N ASP A 141 -10.90 -20.90 -13.81
CA ASP A 141 -11.83 -20.27 -14.76
C ASP A 141 -11.18 -19.99 -16.12
N TYR A 142 -9.84 -19.97 -16.19
CA TYR A 142 -9.07 -19.58 -17.36
C TYR A 142 -8.13 -20.68 -17.89
N LEU A 143 -7.62 -21.54 -17.01
CA LEU A 143 -6.64 -22.59 -17.31
C LEU A 143 -6.99 -23.90 -16.59
N PRO A 144 -6.61 -25.08 -17.13
CA PRO A 144 -6.83 -26.34 -16.42
C PRO A 144 -6.12 -26.37 -15.06
N GLY A 145 -6.78 -26.88 -14.00
CA GLY A 145 -6.29 -26.74 -12.61
C GLY A 145 -4.89 -27.33 -12.32
N ALA A 146 -4.48 -28.39 -13.02
CA ALA A 146 -3.12 -28.92 -12.92
C ALA A 146 -2.05 -27.92 -13.41
N TRP A 147 -2.37 -27.15 -14.46
CA TRP A 147 -1.52 -26.10 -15.00
C TRP A 147 -1.50 -24.86 -14.11
N VAL A 148 -2.64 -24.48 -13.52
CA VAL A 148 -2.72 -23.36 -12.55
C VAL A 148 -1.69 -23.54 -11.44
N LYS A 149 -1.66 -24.70 -10.78
CA LYS A 149 -0.70 -24.98 -9.69
C LYS A 149 0.76 -24.97 -10.16
N ALA A 150 1.03 -25.45 -11.38
CA ALA A 150 2.38 -25.44 -11.95
C ALA A 150 2.86 -24.02 -12.24
N LEU A 151 2.00 -23.19 -12.86
CA LEU A 151 2.30 -21.81 -13.20
C LEU A 151 2.43 -20.92 -11.97
N GLN A 152 1.58 -21.09 -10.95
CA GLN A 152 1.74 -20.41 -9.67
C GLN A 152 3.08 -20.74 -8.99
N ARG A 153 3.55 -21.99 -9.09
CA ARG A 153 4.88 -22.36 -8.58
C ARG A 153 6.00 -21.75 -9.42
N ALA A 154 5.84 -21.67 -10.73
CA ALA A 154 6.81 -21.05 -11.62
C ALA A 154 6.91 -19.53 -11.36
N ALA A 155 5.78 -18.84 -11.21
CA ALA A 155 5.71 -17.40 -10.90
C ALA A 155 6.49 -17.03 -9.63
N ARG A 156 6.55 -17.93 -8.63
CA ARG A 156 7.28 -17.72 -7.38
C ARG A 156 8.80 -17.93 -7.46
N ARG A 157 9.28 -18.65 -8.48
CA ARG A 157 10.65 -19.19 -8.49
C ARG A 157 11.48 -18.81 -9.70
N VAL A 158 10.82 -18.60 -10.84
CA VAL A 158 11.50 -18.38 -12.12
C VAL A 158 11.80 -16.90 -12.33
N PRO A 159 10.84 -15.98 -12.33
CA PRO A 159 11.14 -14.55 -12.49
C PRO A 159 11.80 -13.96 -11.23
N ASP A 160 12.58 -12.90 -11.42
CA ASP A 160 13.13 -12.08 -10.33
C ASP A 160 12.09 -11.04 -9.85
N ALA A 161 11.16 -10.66 -10.73
CA ALA A 161 9.94 -9.91 -10.40
C ALA A 161 8.78 -10.25 -11.32
N VAL A 162 7.56 -10.10 -10.82
CA VAL A 162 6.32 -10.23 -11.58
C VAL A 162 5.63 -8.86 -11.60
N VAL A 163 5.20 -8.41 -12.78
CA VAL A 163 4.33 -7.24 -12.94
C VAL A 163 2.93 -7.76 -13.21
N ALA A 164 1.95 -7.38 -12.40
CA ALA A 164 0.54 -7.72 -12.64
C ALA A 164 -0.21 -6.47 -13.14
N ASN A 165 -1.09 -6.66 -14.13
CA ASN A 165 -1.90 -5.56 -14.68
C ASN A 165 -3.03 -5.09 -13.76
N SER A 166 -3.37 -5.85 -12.71
CA SER A 166 -4.40 -5.51 -11.71
C SER A 166 -4.15 -6.26 -10.40
N ALA A 167 -4.80 -5.80 -9.33
CA ALA A 167 -4.84 -6.53 -8.06
C ALA A 167 -5.51 -7.89 -8.25
N ALA A 168 -6.64 -7.95 -8.97
CA ALA A 168 -7.33 -9.19 -9.29
C ALA A 168 -6.45 -10.22 -10.03
N THR A 169 -5.52 -9.79 -10.88
CA THR A 169 -4.54 -10.66 -11.54
C THR A 169 -3.44 -11.09 -10.56
N ALA A 170 -2.95 -10.19 -9.70
CA ALA A 170 -1.94 -10.48 -8.69
C ALA A 170 -2.40 -11.56 -7.69
N GLU A 171 -3.67 -11.55 -7.30
CA GLU A 171 -4.27 -12.54 -6.41
C GLU A 171 -4.21 -13.97 -6.96
N THR A 172 -4.12 -14.13 -8.29
CA THR A 172 -4.05 -15.46 -8.94
C THR A 172 -2.68 -16.14 -8.76
N VAL A 173 -1.66 -15.43 -8.29
CA VAL A 173 -0.29 -15.92 -8.10
C VAL A 173 0.27 -15.57 -6.72
N PRO A 174 -0.35 -16.07 -5.63
CA PRO A 174 0.01 -15.71 -4.27
C PRO A 174 1.46 -16.10 -3.94
N GLY A 175 2.16 -15.17 -3.29
CA GLY A 175 3.54 -15.34 -2.82
C GLY A 175 4.64 -15.16 -3.88
N ALA A 176 4.30 -14.75 -5.11
CA ALA A 176 5.29 -14.34 -6.10
C ALA A 176 5.78 -12.89 -5.82
N PRO A 177 6.99 -12.51 -6.27
CA PRO A 177 7.54 -11.16 -6.08
C PRO A 177 6.83 -10.14 -6.98
N ILE A 178 5.57 -9.81 -6.66
CA ILE A 178 4.66 -9.05 -7.51
C ILE A 178 4.71 -7.55 -7.22
N THR A 179 4.63 -6.76 -8.29
CA THR A 179 4.27 -5.35 -8.28
C THR A 179 3.06 -5.16 -9.20
N VAL A 180 2.03 -4.46 -8.76
CA VAL A 180 0.86 -4.15 -9.59
C VAL A 180 1.15 -2.85 -10.35
N ILE A 181 1.28 -2.94 -11.66
CA ILE A 181 1.46 -1.78 -12.55
C ILE A 181 0.35 -1.88 -13.61
N PRO A 182 -0.71 -1.08 -13.51
CA PRO A 182 -1.83 -1.17 -14.43
C PRO A 182 -1.42 -0.71 -15.84
N PRO A 183 -2.08 -1.22 -16.89
CA PRO A 183 -1.93 -0.70 -18.24
C PRO A 183 -2.27 0.79 -18.23
N ALA A 184 -1.32 1.60 -18.66
CA ALA A 184 -1.49 3.04 -18.67
C ALA A 184 -2.17 3.56 -19.94
N LEU A 185 -2.77 4.72 -19.77
CA LEU A 185 -3.37 5.54 -20.82
C LEU A 185 -2.60 6.85 -20.92
N GLU A 186 -2.78 7.58 -22.02
CA GLU A 186 -2.44 9.00 -22.10
C GLU A 186 -3.74 9.81 -22.11
N PRO A 187 -4.33 10.11 -20.93
CA PRO A 187 -5.61 10.81 -20.85
C PRO A 187 -5.64 12.12 -21.64
N ALA A 188 -4.52 12.84 -21.69
CA ALA A 188 -4.38 14.08 -22.45
C ALA A 188 -4.40 13.85 -23.97
N ALA A 189 -3.76 12.79 -24.47
CA ALA A 189 -3.81 12.42 -25.88
C ALA A 189 -5.19 11.87 -26.28
N LEU A 190 -5.88 11.24 -25.33
CA LEU A 190 -7.27 10.80 -25.46
C LEU A 190 -8.28 11.91 -25.21
N ARG A 191 -7.89 13.17 -24.99
CA ARG A 191 -8.83 14.29 -24.80
C ARG A 191 -8.95 15.09 -26.09
N ARG A 192 -10.01 14.87 -26.87
CA ARG A 192 -10.41 15.79 -27.95
C ARG A 192 -11.83 15.53 -28.47
N ALA A 193 -12.62 16.61 -28.50
CA ALA A 193 -13.99 16.81 -29.01
C ALA A 193 -15.04 17.05 -27.91
N GLU A 194 -15.90 18.06 -28.12
CA GLU A 194 -17.23 18.11 -27.50
C GLU A 194 -17.98 16.85 -27.97
N ARG A 195 -18.56 16.09 -27.04
CA ARG A 195 -19.27 14.86 -27.39
C ARG A 195 -20.57 15.22 -28.11
N ASP A 196 -20.73 14.70 -29.32
CA ASP A 196 -21.94 14.82 -30.13
C ASP A 196 -22.88 13.66 -29.79
N VAL A 197 -23.63 13.80 -28.70
CA VAL A 197 -24.55 12.78 -28.21
C VAL A 197 -25.98 13.19 -28.53
N ASP A 198 -26.67 12.38 -29.33
CA ASP A 198 -28.09 12.52 -29.58
C ASP A 198 -28.90 11.74 -28.52
N ASP A 199 -29.42 12.45 -27.52
CA ASP A 199 -30.27 11.86 -26.48
C ASP A 199 -31.61 11.32 -27.03
N ALA A 200 -32.07 11.80 -28.19
CA ALA A 200 -33.29 11.31 -28.83
C ALA A 200 -33.05 9.99 -29.60
N ALA A 201 -31.80 9.69 -29.98
CA ALA A 201 -31.39 8.46 -30.64
C ALA A 201 -30.10 7.90 -30.00
N PRO A 202 -30.17 7.44 -28.74
CA PRO A 202 -28.98 7.12 -27.96
C PRO A 202 -28.18 5.96 -28.56
N VAL A 203 -26.86 6.05 -28.48
CA VAL A 203 -25.94 5.02 -28.99
C VAL A 203 -25.32 4.23 -27.84
N ILE A 204 -25.57 2.93 -27.82
CA ILE A 204 -24.99 1.97 -26.89
C ILE A 204 -23.78 1.33 -27.57
N GLY A 205 -22.58 1.70 -27.12
CA GLY A 205 -21.32 1.24 -27.69
C GLY A 205 -20.70 0.07 -26.95
N MET A 206 -20.10 -0.86 -27.69
CA MET A 206 -19.25 -1.92 -27.15
C MET A 206 -17.96 -1.99 -27.97
N LEU A 207 -16.81 -1.88 -27.30
CA LEU A 207 -15.49 -1.99 -27.93
C LEU A 207 -14.79 -3.28 -27.50
N GLY A 208 -14.37 -4.08 -28.47
CA GLY A 208 -13.50 -5.22 -28.21
C GLY A 208 -13.59 -6.32 -29.25
N ARG A 209 -12.64 -7.25 -29.19
CA ARG A 209 -12.57 -8.40 -30.11
C ARG A 209 -13.88 -9.20 -30.11
N ILE A 210 -14.30 -9.65 -31.29
CA ILE A 210 -15.48 -10.52 -31.44
C ILE A 210 -15.11 -11.93 -30.97
N SER A 211 -15.51 -12.27 -29.74
CA SER A 211 -15.24 -13.55 -29.10
C SER A 211 -16.25 -13.86 -27.99
N ASP A 212 -16.47 -15.13 -27.69
CA ASP A 212 -17.39 -15.58 -26.64
C ASP A 212 -17.12 -14.95 -25.26
N THR A 213 -15.84 -14.73 -24.92
CA THR A 213 -15.42 -14.11 -23.67
C THR A 213 -15.75 -12.63 -23.54
N LYS A 214 -16.13 -11.95 -24.64
CA LYS A 214 -16.39 -10.49 -24.66
C LYS A 214 -17.87 -10.12 -24.56
N GLY A 215 -18.76 -11.12 -24.58
CA GLY A 215 -20.15 -10.90 -24.17
C GLY A 215 -21.03 -10.14 -25.17
N GLN A 216 -20.66 -10.07 -26.45
CA GLN A 216 -21.51 -9.43 -27.47
C GLN A 216 -22.92 -10.04 -27.46
N HIS A 217 -23.02 -11.37 -27.33
CA HIS A 217 -24.28 -12.09 -27.21
C HIS A 217 -25.14 -11.69 -25.99
N VAL A 218 -24.52 -11.25 -24.89
CA VAL A 218 -25.22 -10.77 -23.68
C VAL A 218 -25.85 -9.41 -23.95
N LEU A 219 -25.11 -8.50 -24.61
CA LEU A 219 -25.64 -7.20 -25.04
C LEU A 219 -26.80 -7.38 -26.03
N LEU A 220 -26.65 -8.24 -27.03
CA LEU A 220 -27.72 -8.54 -27.98
C LEU A 220 -28.97 -9.11 -27.29
N ALA A 221 -28.80 -9.95 -26.27
CA ALA A 221 -29.92 -10.48 -25.48
C ALA A 221 -30.59 -9.41 -24.58
N ALA A 222 -29.87 -8.35 -24.22
CA ALA A 222 -30.39 -7.21 -23.46
C ALA A 222 -31.13 -6.20 -24.35
N ALA A 223 -30.78 -6.13 -25.65
CA ALA A 223 -31.25 -5.11 -26.58
C ALA A 223 -32.79 -4.99 -26.69
N PRO A 224 -33.60 -6.07 -26.78
CA PRO A 224 -35.05 -5.93 -26.87
C PRO A 224 -35.67 -5.14 -25.70
N ARG A 225 -35.21 -5.39 -24.48
CA ARG A 225 -35.69 -4.69 -23.26
C ARG A 225 -35.27 -3.23 -23.21
N ILE A 226 -34.13 -2.89 -23.82
CA ILE A 226 -33.68 -1.50 -23.94
C ILE A 226 -34.56 -0.78 -24.97
N LEU A 227 -34.83 -1.42 -26.11
CA LEU A 227 -35.66 -0.87 -27.19
C LEU A 227 -37.13 -0.68 -26.80
N GLU A 228 -37.66 -1.49 -25.87
CA GLU A 228 -39.00 -1.26 -25.29
C GLU A 228 -39.14 0.13 -24.65
N GLN A 229 -38.07 0.67 -24.06
CA GLN A 229 -38.05 1.98 -23.40
C GLN A 229 -37.45 3.08 -24.28
N PHE A 230 -36.49 2.74 -25.14
CA PHE A 230 -35.80 3.65 -26.04
C PHE A 230 -35.85 3.12 -27.49
N PRO A 231 -36.99 3.25 -28.19
CA PRO A 231 -37.17 2.65 -29.51
C PRO A 231 -36.22 3.18 -30.60
N ALA A 232 -35.65 4.38 -30.41
CA ALA A 232 -34.69 4.97 -31.34
C ALA A 232 -33.23 4.60 -31.05
N ALA A 233 -32.98 3.78 -30.01
CA ALA A 233 -31.62 3.42 -29.61
C ALA A 233 -30.89 2.60 -30.68
N ARG A 234 -29.57 2.81 -30.77
CA ARG A 234 -28.68 2.10 -31.70
C ARG A 234 -27.55 1.41 -30.93
N PHE A 235 -27.12 0.25 -31.41
CA PHE A 235 -26.05 -0.54 -30.82
C PHE A 235 -24.86 -0.58 -31.78
N ARG A 236 -23.72 -0.06 -31.33
CA ARG A 236 -22.46 -0.03 -32.09
C ARG A 236 -21.48 -1.03 -31.48
N ILE A 237 -21.27 -2.16 -32.14
CA ILE A 237 -20.31 -3.19 -31.68
C ILE A 237 -19.06 -3.08 -32.55
N VAL A 238 -18.02 -2.48 -31.97
CA VAL A 238 -16.75 -2.19 -32.64
C VAL A 238 -15.71 -3.25 -32.32
N GLY A 239 -15.19 -3.90 -33.37
CA GLY A 239 -14.18 -4.93 -33.29
C GLY A 239 -14.33 -6.02 -34.36
N ALA A 240 -13.24 -6.74 -34.63
CA ALA A 240 -13.20 -7.85 -35.58
C ALA A 240 -12.95 -9.21 -34.90
N THR A 241 -13.20 -10.30 -35.62
CA THR A 241 -12.76 -11.64 -35.21
C THR A 241 -11.23 -11.72 -35.28
N MET A 242 -10.64 -12.51 -34.38
CA MET A 242 -9.24 -12.94 -34.46
C MET A 242 -9.17 -14.44 -34.16
N PHE A 243 -8.18 -15.13 -34.71
CA PHE A 243 -7.86 -16.53 -34.39
C PHE A 243 -9.00 -17.54 -34.62
N GLY A 244 -9.68 -17.47 -35.76
CA GLY A 244 -10.64 -18.51 -36.19
C GLY A 244 -12.01 -18.47 -35.50
N GLN A 245 -12.45 -17.30 -35.04
CA GLN A 245 -13.75 -17.07 -34.38
C GLN A 245 -14.87 -16.69 -35.37
N ASP A 246 -14.74 -17.02 -36.65
CA ASP A 246 -15.70 -16.61 -37.69
C ASP A 246 -17.08 -17.25 -37.47
N THR A 247 -17.12 -18.46 -36.90
CA THR A 247 -18.35 -19.12 -36.46
C THR A 247 -19.09 -18.33 -35.37
N TYR A 248 -18.37 -17.66 -34.47
CA TYR A 248 -18.98 -16.84 -33.43
C TYR A 248 -19.60 -15.58 -34.02
N ALA A 249 -18.91 -14.90 -34.95
CA ALA A 249 -19.46 -13.76 -35.66
C ALA A 249 -20.71 -14.13 -36.48
N ALA A 250 -20.72 -15.30 -37.14
CA ALA A 250 -21.90 -15.81 -37.82
C ALA A 250 -23.09 -16.03 -36.86
N ARG A 251 -22.82 -16.56 -35.66
CA ARG A 251 -23.84 -16.72 -34.60
C ARG A 251 -24.42 -15.38 -34.13
N LEU A 252 -23.59 -14.34 -33.99
CA LEU A 252 -24.06 -13.00 -33.64
C LEU A 252 -24.97 -12.40 -34.71
N ARG A 253 -24.61 -12.55 -36.01
CA ARG A 253 -25.46 -12.10 -37.12
C ARG A 253 -26.82 -12.81 -37.12
N ALA A 254 -26.82 -14.13 -36.96
CA ALA A 254 -28.07 -14.89 -36.84
C ALA A 254 -28.92 -14.46 -35.63
N GLN A 255 -28.29 -14.14 -34.49
CA GLN A 255 -28.99 -13.62 -33.32
C GLN A 255 -29.63 -12.24 -33.57
N ILE A 256 -28.95 -11.35 -34.31
CA ILE A 256 -29.48 -10.04 -34.70
C ILE A 256 -30.71 -10.20 -35.59
N GLU A 257 -30.64 -11.08 -36.59
CA GLU A 257 -31.76 -11.36 -37.50
C GLU A 257 -32.96 -11.99 -36.77
N GLN A 258 -32.71 -12.98 -35.92
CA GLN A 258 -33.76 -13.69 -35.18
C GLN A 258 -34.49 -12.81 -34.15
N ALA A 259 -33.80 -11.81 -33.60
CA ALA A 259 -34.37 -10.88 -32.63
C ALA A 259 -34.92 -9.59 -33.27
N ASP A 260 -34.98 -9.52 -34.60
CA ASP A 260 -35.43 -8.35 -35.37
C ASP A 260 -34.65 -7.06 -35.04
N LEU A 261 -33.33 -7.20 -34.82
CA LEU A 261 -32.44 -6.11 -34.40
C LEU A 261 -31.66 -5.48 -35.56
N THR A 262 -31.89 -5.91 -36.80
CA THR A 262 -31.11 -5.51 -37.99
C THR A 262 -31.10 -4.00 -38.23
N GLY A 263 -32.18 -3.29 -37.90
CA GLY A 263 -32.26 -1.83 -38.00
C GLY A 263 -31.60 -1.06 -36.83
N HIS A 264 -31.22 -1.76 -35.76
CA HIS A 264 -30.70 -1.16 -34.52
C HIS A 264 -29.23 -1.50 -34.24
N VAL A 265 -28.73 -2.65 -34.71
CA VAL A 265 -27.40 -3.15 -34.37
C VAL A 265 -26.46 -3.09 -35.56
N GLU A 266 -25.30 -2.48 -35.37
CA GLU A 266 -24.22 -2.46 -36.35
C GLU A 266 -22.96 -3.15 -35.80
N LEU A 267 -22.52 -4.19 -36.51
CA LEU A 267 -21.22 -4.83 -36.32
C LEU A 267 -20.20 -4.15 -37.25
N THR A 268 -19.45 -3.18 -36.74
CA THR A 268 -18.64 -2.28 -37.60
C THR A 268 -17.38 -2.93 -38.16
N GLY A 269 -16.89 -3.99 -37.52
CA GLY A 269 -15.59 -4.59 -37.84
C GLY A 269 -14.43 -3.84 -37.18
N HIS A 270 -13.24 -3.90 -37.78
CA HIS A 270 -12.08 -3.15 -37.27
C HIS A 270 -12.22 -1.67 -37.68
N VAL A 271 -11.98 -0.78 -36.72
CA VAL A 271 -11.97 0.68 -36.91
C VAL A 271 -10.61 1.19 -36.44
N ASP A 272 -9.98 2.02 -37.26
CA ASP A 272 -8.63 2.55 -36.99
C ASP A 272 -8.62 3.55 -35.83
N ASP A 273 -9.68 4.37 -35.72
CA ASP A 273 -9.90 5.31 -34.62
C ASP A 273 -11.17 4.96 -33.82
N PRO A 274 -11.09 4.04 -32.85
CA PRO A 274 -12.24 3.69 -32.01
C PRO A 274 -12.66 4.83 -31.06
N TYR A 275 -11.84 5.87 -30.88
CA TYR A 275 -12.15 6.98 -29.97
C TYR A 275 -13.14 7.97 -30.61
N ALA A 276 -13.06 8.17 -31.93
CA ALA A 276 -14.06 8.93 -32.68
C ALA A 276 -15.46 8.29 -32.58
N GLU A 277 -15.53 6.95 -32.59
CA GLU A 277 -16.78 6.23 -32.35
C GLU A 277 -17.30 6.48 -30.91
N MET A 278 -16.41 6.39 -29.91
CA MET A 278 -16.75 6.59 -28.49
C MET A 278 -17.40 7.95 -28.20
N ASP A 279 -17.06 9.00 -28.95
CA ASP A 279 -17.63 10.34 -28.73
C ASP A 279 -19.12 10.42 -28.98
N THR A 280 -19.62 9.57 -29.88
CA THR A 280 -21.04 9.49 -30.23
C THR A 280 -21.85 8.62 -29.27
N TRP A 281 -21.18 7.87 -28.40
CA TRP A 281 -21.84 6.88 -27.55
C TRP A 281 -22.48 7.54 -26.34
N SER A 282 -23.78 7.34 -26.14
CA SER A 282 -24.48 7.74 -24.91
C SER A 282 -24.02 6.91 -23.71
N VAL A 283 -23.67 5.64 -23.94
CA VAL A 283 -23.19 4.71 -22.91
C VAL A 283 -22.26 3.66 -23.51
N PHE A 284 -21.16 3.39 -22.81
CA PHE A 284 -20.25 2.30 -23.08
C PHE A 284 -20.65 1.05 -22.29
N VAL A 285 -20.67 -0.10 -22.97
CA VAL A 285 -20.99 -1.39 -22.38
C VAL A 285 -19.82 -2.35 -22.47
N HIS A 286 -19.41 -2.85 -21.30
CA HIS A 286 -18.58 -4.04 -21.13
C HIS A 286 -19.44 -5.18 -20.57
N ALA A 287 -19.60 -6.27 -21.34
CA ALA A 287 -20.51 -7.38 -20.98
C ALA A 287 -19.82 -8.75 -20.88
N SER A 288 -18.50 -8.78 -20.65
CA SER A 288 -17.73 -10.03 -20.58
C SER A 288 -18.32 -10.98 -19.52
N PRO A 289 -18.79 -12.19 -19.86
CA PRO A 289 -19.42 -13.11 -18.90
C PRO A 289 -18.41 -13.77 -17.94
N VAL A 290 -17.11 -13.65 -18.24
CA VAL A 290 -16.01 -14.17 -17.44
C VAL A 290 -15.19 -13.01 -16.87
N PRO A 291 -14.60 -13.16 -15.67
CA PRO A 291 -13.76 -12.14 -15.06
C PRO A 291 -12.63 -11.67 -16.00
N GLU A 292 -12.56 -10.37 -16.25
CA GLU A 292 -11.54 -9.79 -17.13
C GLU A 292 -10.30 -9.37 -16.33
N PRO A 293 -9.06 -9.63 -16.80
CA PRO A 293 -7.86 -9.29 -16.03
C PRO A 293 -7.74 -7.80 -15.66
N PHE A 294 -8.15 -6.89 -16.55
CA PHE A 294 -8.11 -5.44 -16.29
C PHE A 294 -9.29 -4.70 -16.94
N GLY A 295 -9.44 -4.82 -18.26
CA GLY A 295 -10.47 -4.10 -19.02
C GLY A 295 -10.03 -2.72 -19.52
N GLN A 296 -9.00 -2.66 -20.37
CA GLN A 296 -8.44 -1.39 -20.88
C GLN A 296 -9.50 -0.51 -21.57
N VAL A 297 -10.43 -1.13 -22.30
CA VAL A 297 -11.53 -0.43 -22.97
C VAL A 297 -12.46 0.31 -22.00
N VAL A 298 -12.55 -0.15 -20.75
CA VAL A 298 -13.31 0.52 -19.68
C VAL A 298 -12.60 1.80 -19.28
N THR A 299 -11.30 1.74 -19.03
CA THR A 299 -10.49 2.93 -18.70
C THR A 299 -10.42 3.91 -19.89
N GLU A 300 -10.41 3.41 -21.13
CA GLU A 300 -10.47 4.23 -22.35
C GLU A 300 -11.81 4.97 -22.46
N ALA A 301 -12.94 4.30 -22.20
CA ALA A 301 -14.26 4.93 -22.17
C ALA A 301 -14.37 5.99 -21.06
N MET A 302 -13.84 5.71 -19.86
CA MET A 302 -13.76 6.69 -18.77
C MET A 302 -12.91 7.90 -19.15
N ALA A 303 -11.76 7.69 -19.81
CA ALA A 303 -10.90 8.77 -20.29
C ALA A 303 -11.59 9.64 -21.35
N ARG A 304 -12.56 9.09 -22.10
CA ARG A 304 -13.43 9.80 -23.04
C ARG A 304 -14.69 10.38 -22.41
N ARG A 305 -14.83 10.35 -21.08
CA ARG A 305 -16.05 10.80 -20.36
C ARG A 305 -17.32 10.11 -20.84
N VAL A 306 -17.23 8.87 -21.30
CA VAL A 306 -18.42 8.08 -21.69
C VAL A 306 -18.96 7.36 -20.44
N PRO A 307 -20.25 7.47 -20.13
CA PRO A 307 -20.86 6.69 -19.04
C PRO A 307 -20.62 5.19 -19.24
N VAL A 308 -20.18 4.50 -18.18
CA VAL A 308 -19.79 3.09 -18.23
C VAL A 308 -20.82 2.20 -17.53
N VAL A 309 -21.28 1.16 -18.23
CA VAL A 309 -21.91 -0.03 -17.64
C VAL A 309 -20.99 -1.23 -17.91
N ALA A 310 -20.51 -1.87 -16.85
CA ALA A 310 -19.54 -2.95 -16.96
C ALA A 310 -19.92 -4.18 -16.15
N THR A 311 -19.40 -5.34 -16.54
CA THR A 311 -19.59 -6.57 -15.76
C THR A 311 -18.70 -6.59 -14.54
N ALA A 312 -19.26 -6.89 -13.37
CA ALA A 312 -18.51 -7.13 -12.14
C ALA A 312 -17.68 -8.42 -12.28
N GLY A 313 -16.36 -8.29 -12.20
CA GLY A 313 -15.45 -9.43 -12.23
C GLY A 313 -14.03 -9.07 -12.67
N GLY A 314 -13.04 -9.61 -11.95
CA GLY A 314 -11.63 -9.36 -12.24
C GLY A 314 -11.26 -7.89 -12.04
N GLY A 315 -10.29 -7.39 -12.82
CA GLY A 315 -9.78 -6.02 -12.66
C GLY A 315 -10.78 -4.92 -13.06
N VAL A 316 -11.87 -5.26 -13.74
CA VAL A 316 -12.93 -4.29 -14.09
C VAL A 316 -13.62 -3.76 -12.84
N THR A 317 -13.80 -4.61 -11.82
CA THR A 317 -14.35 -4.17 -10.53
C THR A 317 -13.44 -3.14 -9.87
N ASP A 318 -12.13 -3.38 -9.86
CA ASP A 318 -11.13 -2.47 -9.29
C ASP A 318 -11.10 -1.11 -10.02
N VAL A 319 -11.36 -1.11 -11.33
CA VAL A 319 -11.45 0.12 -12.14
C VAL A 319 -12.72 0.90 -11.85
N VAL A 320 -13.88 0.24 -11.82
CA VAL A 320 -15.20 0.91 -11.74
C VAL A 320 -15.60 1.24 -10.31
N GLN A 321 -15.18 0.43 -9.35
CA GLN A 321 -15.53 0.54 -7.93
C GLN A 321 -14.32 0.17 -7.05
N PRO A 322 -13.30 1.04 -6.95
CA PRO A 322 -12.06 0.74 -6.22
C PRO A 322 -12.24 0.62 -4.70
N ALA A 323 -13.28 1.24 -4.13
CA ALA A 323 -13.55 1.25 -2.70
C ALA A 323 -15.06 1.24 -2.40
N ALA A 324 -15.43 0.84 -1.19
CA ALA A 324 -16.82 0.86 -0.74
C ALA A 324 -17.37 2.29 -0.78
N GLY A 325 -18.53 2.48 -1.42
CA GLY A 325 -19.17 3.79 -1.57
C GLY A 325 -18.61 4.68 -2.70
N GLN A 326 -17.53 4.27 -3.38
CA GLN A 326 -16.96 5.00 -4.52
C GLN A 326 -17.21 4.25 -5.83
N SER A 327 -18.00 4.83 -6.73
CA SER A 327 -18.30 4.21 -8.03
C SER A 327 -18.24 5.22 -9.17
N TYR A 328 -17.52 4.82 -10.23
CA TYR A 328 -17.24 5.59 -11.45
C TYR A 328 -18.01 5.05 -12.68
N GLY A 329 -18.88 4.06 -12.46
CA GLY A 329 -19.73 3.46 -13.49
C GLY A 329 -20.88 2.69 -12.85
N LEU A 330 -21.51 1.78 -13.58
CA LEU A 330 -22.44 0.80 -13.03
C LEU A 330 -21.87 -0.61 -13.24
N LEU A 331 -21.90 -1.42 -12.19
CA LEU A 331 -21.48 -2.81 -12.23
C LEU A 331 -22.71 -3.73 -12.27
N VAL A 332 -22.69 -4.71 -13.18
CA VAL A 332 -23.74 -5.74 -13.31
C VAL A 332 -23.17 -7.15 -13.18
N PRO A 333 -23.95 -8.15 -12.72
CA PRO A 333 -23.53 -9.54 -12.76
C PRO A 333 -23.20 -10.01 -14.19
N GLY A 334 -22.13 -10.81 -14.32
CA GLY A 334 -21.71 -11.35 -15.62
C GLY A 334 -22.69 -12.36 -16.17
N GLY A 335 -22.96 -12.25 -17.49
CA GLY A 335 -23.89 -13.15 -18.16
C GLY A 335 -25.36 -12.92 -17.82
N ASP A 336 -25.75 -11.77 -17.25
CA ASP A 336 -27.14 -11.40 -16.97
C ASP A 336 -27.63 -10.27 -17.91
N PRO A 337 -28.29 -10.60 -19.03
CA PRO A 337 -28.85 -9.59 -19.94
C PRO A 337 -29.91 -8.70 -19.29
N GLY A 338 -30.60 -9.18 -18.25
CA GLY A 338 -31.64 -8.41 -17.57
C GLY A 338 -31.07 -7.33 -16.66
N ALA A 339 -30.04 -7.66 -15.89
CA ALA A 339 -29.29 -6.66 -15.12
C ALA A 339 -28.61 -5.64 -16.05
N LEU A 340 -28.01 -6.12 -17.15
CA LEU A 340 -27.41 -5.25 -18.16
C LEU A 340 -28.42 -4.27 -18.76
N ALA A 341 -29.59 -4.75 -19.19
CA ALA A 341 -30.65 -3.90 -19.72
C ALA A 341 -31.10 -2.83 -18.72
N ARG A 342 -31.35 -3.19 -17.46
CA ARG A 342 -31.77 -2.23 -16.41
C ARG A 342 -30.71 -1.16 -16.13
N ALA A 343 -29.43 -1.54 -16.12
CA ALA A 343 -28.35 -0.59 -15.90
C ALA A 343 -28.21 0.38 -17.08
N VAL A 344 -28.29 -0.13 -18.32
CA VAL A 344 -28.25 0.69 -19.54
C VAL A 344 -29.45 1.64 -19.58
N THR A 345 -30.68 1.17 -19.38
CA THR A 345 -31.85 2.05 -19.39
C THR A 345 -31.81 3.07 -18.25
N GLY A 346 -31.27 2.72 -17.08
CA GLY A 346 -31.06 3.65 -15.98
C GLY A 346 -30.10 4.80 -16.32
N VAL A 347 -29.04 4.50 -17.07
CA VAL A 347 -28.10 5.51 -17.61
C VAL A 347 -28.79 6.41 -18.63
N LEU A 348 -29.48 5.82 -19.61
CA LEU A 348 -30.16 6.56 -20.67
C LEU A 348 -31.32 7.43 -20.15
N ALA A 349 -32.01 6.99 -19.09
CA ALA A 349 -33.08 7.76 -18.46
C ALA A 349 -32.59 8.95 -17.63
N ASN A 350 -31.31 8.98 -17.25
CA ASN A 350 -30.73 10.02 -16.38
C ASN A 350 -29.39 10.55 -16.94
N PRO A 351 -29.39 11.18 -18.13
CA PRO A 351 -28.16 11.56 -18.84
C PRO A 351 -27.29 12.54 -18.05
N ALA A 352 -27.87 13.49 -17.31
CA ALA A 352 -27.11 14.44 -16.48
C ALA A 352 -26.32 13.72 -15.36
N THR A 353 -26.99 12.85 -14.59
CA THR A 353 -26.34 12.04 -13.54
C THR A 353 -25.29 11.08 -14.11
N ALA A 354 -25.52 10.57 -15.31
CA ALA A 354 -24.55 9.74 -16.03
C ALA A 354 -23.31 10.54 -16.46
N ALA A 355 -23.50 11.77 -16.95
CA ALA A 355 -22.41 12.67 -17.32
C ALA A 355 -21.56 13.09 -16.11
N ASP A 356 -22.18 13.47 -14.99
CA ASP A 356 -21.46 13.80 -13.74
C ASP A 356 -20.61 12.62 -13.24
N ARG A 357 -21.14 11.40 -13.35
CA ARG A 357 -20.37 10.19 -13.03
C ARG A 357 -19.21 9.97 -13.98
N ALA A 358 -19.41 10.22 -15.28
CA ALA A 358 -18.38 10.05 -16.28
C ALA A 358 -17.27 11.10 -16.16
N GLU A 359 -17.57 12.33 -15.71
CA GLU A 359 -16.55 13.33 -15.40
C GLU A 359 -15.68 12.91 -14.21
N ARG A 360 -16.31 12.45 -13.11
CA ARG A 360 -15.56 11.89 -11.97
C ARG A 360 -14.74 10.67 -12.38
N ALA A 361 -15.25 9.84 -13.30
CA ALA A 361 -14.53 8.70 -13.84
C ALA A 361 -13.29 9.13 -14.63
N TYR A 362 -13.41 10.20 -15.44
CA TYR A 362 -12.29 10.81 -16.15
C TYR A 362 -11.20 11.29 -15.19
N GLU A 363 -11.58 12.07 -14.17
CA GLU A 363 -10.63 12.60 -13.17
C GLU A 363 -9.87 11.45 -12.49
N TYR A 364 -10.60 10.43 -12.05
CA TYR A 364 -10.04 9.24 -11.43
C TYR A 364 -9.05 8.51 -12.35
N VAL A 365 -9.40 8.23 -13.61
CA VAL A 365 -8.48 7.51 -14.50
C VAL A 365 -7.29 8.36 -14.93
N ALA A 366 -7.47 9.69 -15.02
CA ALA A 366 -6.40 10.61 -15.37
C ALA A 366 -5.32 10.68 -14.28
N GLU A 367 -5.73 10.61 -13.01
CA GLU A 367 -4.82 10.55 -11.87
C GLU A 367 -4.19 9.15 -11.73
N ARG A 368 -5.00 8.09 -11.85
CA ARG A 368 -4.60 6.74 -11.41
C ARG A 368 -3.87 5.90 -12.46
N TYR A 369 -4.12 6.14 -13.74
CA TYR A 369 -3.63 5.32 -14.87
C TYR A 369 -2.75 6.11 -15.85
N ASP A 370 -2.08 7.14 -15.35
CA ASP A 370 -1.15 7.95 -16.12
C ASP A 370 0.07 7.16 -16.64
N LEU A 371 0.45 7.43 -17.89
CA LEU A 371 1.55 6.73 -18.57
C LEU A 371 2.93 7.09 -18.04
N ALA A 372 3.16 8.34 -17.63
CA ALA A 372 4.44 8.73 -17.05
C ALA A 372 4.66 8.02 -15.71
N GLU A 373 3.60 7.88 -14.91
CA GLU A 373 3.66 7.15 -13.65
C GLU A 373 3.94 5.64 -13.85
N SER A 374 3.21 4.96 -14.74
CA SER A 374 3.51 3.54 -15.04
C SER A 374 4.92 3.33 -15.61
N ALA A 375 5.43 4.26 -16.41
CA ALA A 375 6.80 4.25 -16.90
C ALA A 375 7.83 4.43 -15.78
N ARG A 376 7.57 5.35 -14.84
CA ARG A 376 8.39 5.59 -13.64
C ARG A 376 8.45 4.33 -12.77
N GLN A 377 7.29 3.75 -12.42
CA GLN A 377 7.20 2.53 -11.61
C GLN A 377 7.95 1.36 -12.27
N THR A 378 7.76 1.19 -13.58
CA THR A 378 8.46 0.15 -14.35
C THR A 378 9.98 0.35 -14.33
N THR A 379 10.44 1.58 -14.52
CA THR A 379 11.87 1.93 -14.49
C THR A 379 12.48 1.70 -13.12
N VAL A 380 11.79 2.10 -12.05
CA VAL A 380 12.22 1.85 -10.65
C VAL A 380 12.35 0.35 -10.40
N LEU A 381 11.36 -0.45 -10.82
CA LEU A 381 11.40 -1.90 -10.70
C LEU A 381 12.61 -2.49 -11.42
N TRP A 382 12.85 -2.11 -12.68
CA TRP A 382 13.99 -2.62 -13.45
C TRP A 382 15.33 -2.23 -12.82
N LYS A 383 15.51 -0.97 -12.45
CA LYS A 383 16.72 -0.48 -11.78
C LYS A 383 16.99 -1.24 -10.49
N ARG A 384 15.96 -1.55 -9.68
CA ARG A 384 16.09 -2.35 -8.45
C ARG A 384 16.65 -3.75 -8.69
N LEU A 385 16.36 -4.35 -9.85
CA LEU A 385 16.77 -5.73 -10.17
C LEU A 385 18.19 -5.83 -10.71
N ILE A 386 18.76 -4.73 -11.19
CA ILE A 386 20.07 -4.73 -11.85
C ILE A 386 21.16 -4.42 -10.82
N PRO A 387 22.12 -5.33 -10.59
CA PRO A 387 23.23 -5.11 -9.67
C PRO A 387 24.02 -3.85 -10.07
N GLY A 388 24.20 -2.92 -9.12
CA GLY A 388 24.90 -1.64 -9.36
C GLY A 388 24.03 -0.49 -9.89
N HIS A 389 22.78 -0.76 -10.31
CA HIS A 389 21.80 0.23 -10.78
C HIS A 389 20.60 0.43 -9.85
N ALA A 390 20.52 -0.33 -8.74
CA ALA A 390 19.51 -0.08 -7.72
C ALA A 390 19.65 1.36 -7.23
N ALA A 391 18.81 2.26 -7.76
CA ALA A 391 18.70 3.61 -7.28
C ALA A 391 18.46 3.51 -5.77
N ARG A 392 19.30 4.17 -4.98
CA ARG A 392 19.02 4.29 -3.55
C ARG A 392 17.68 5.02 -3.47
N PRO A 393 16.68 4.49 -2.75
CA PRO A 393 15.45 5.25 -2.55
C PRO A 393 15.82 6.58 -1.85
N PRO A 394 15.17 7.70 -2.18
CA PRO A 394 15.47 8.98 -1.54
C PRO A 394 15.42 8.88 -0.01
N LEU A 395 14.46 8.09 0.51
CA LEU A 395 14.33 7.79 1.93
C LEU A 395 13.99 6.31 2.15
N ALA A 396 14.56 5.71 3.20
CA ALA A 396 14.10 4.43 3.75
C ALA A 396 13.91 4.53 5.27
N LEU A 397 13.04 3.68 5.82
CA LEU A 397 12.75 3.62 7.24
C LEU A 397 13.34 2.35 7.86
N ALA A 398 13.75 2.44 9.13
CA ALA A 398 14.14 1.28 9.91
C ALA A 398 13.54 1.33 11.33
N HIS A 399 13.12 0.18 11.84
CA HIS A 399 12.51 0.04 13.16
C HIS A 399 12.96 -1.23 13.91
N ASP A 400 12.86 -1.22 15.24
CA ASP A 400 13.34 -2.32 16.07
C ASP A 400 12.60 -3.63 15.77
N TYR A 401 11.29 -3.69 16.04
CA TYR A 401 10.41 -4.82 15.75
C TYR A 401 8.94 -4.36 15.80
N LEU A 402 8.09 -4.94 14.96
CA LEU A 402 6.64 -4.68 14.91
C LEU A 402 5.88 -5.87 15.49
N THR A 403 6.02 -6.08 16.81
CA THR A 403 5.48 -7.28 17.50
C THR A 403 4.58 -6.94 18.69
N GLN A 404 4.18 -5.67 18.82
CA GLN A 404 3.31 -5.16 19.88
C GLN A 404 2.67 -3.83 19.44
N ARG A 405 1.61 -3.41 20.13
CA ARG A 405 1.08 -2.03 20.05
C ARG A 405 1.74 -1.17 21.12
N GLY A 406 2.43 -0.11 20.72
CA GLY A 406 3.15 0.78 21.62
C GLY A 406 3.41 2.15 21.01
N GLY A 407 3.98 3.06 21.80
CA GLY A 407 4.24 4.44 21.37
C GLY A 407 5.28 4.52 20.26
N ALA A 408 6.34 3.71 20.32
CA ALA A 408 7.36 3.68 19.27
C ALA A 408 6.78 3.18 17.93
N GLU A 409 5.88 2.19 18.00
CA GLU A 409 5.17 1.66 16.84
C GLU A 409 4.15 2.68 16.29
N ARG A 410 3.49 3.48 17.13
CA ARG A 410 2.65 4.61 16.67
C ARG A 410 3.48 5.65 15.92
N VAL A 411 4.63 6.03 16.47
CA VAL A 411 5.49 7.05 15.85
C VAL A 411 6.08 6.56 14.53
N VAL A 412 6.56 5.31 14.44
CA VAL A 412 7.04 4.81 13.15
C VAL A 412 5.90 4.64 12.15
N ARG A 413 4.66 4.35 12.59
CA ARG A 413 3.51 4.37 11.70
C ARG A 413 3.27 5.77 11.14
N ALA A 414 3.30 6.80 11.99
CA ALA A 414 3.20 8.19 11.53
C ALA A 414 4.34 8.56 10.56
N MET A 415 5.56 8.07 10.78
CA MET A 415 6.65 8.23 9.80
C MET A 415 6.34 7.54 8.47
N CYS A 416 5.71 6.36 8.46
CA CYS A 416 5.27 5.71 7.22
C CYS A 416 4.15 6.51 6.52
N ASP A 417 3.25 7.17 7.26
CA ASP A 417 2.22 8.04 6.67
C ASP A 417 2.84 9.27 5.99
N LEU A 418 3.85 9.86 6.62
CA LEU A 418 4.58 11.00 6.05
C LEU A 418 5.40 10.61 4.81
N PHE A 419 5.81 9.35 4.71
CA PHE A 419 6.68 8.83 3.66
C PHE A 419 6.12 7.53 3.06
N PRO A 420 4.99 7.58 2.34
CA PRO A 420 4.29 6.39 1.86
C PRO A 420 5.13 5.55 0.88
N ASP A 421 6.04 6.19 0.14
CA ASP A 421 6.96 5.52 -0.79
C ASP A 421 8.18 4.88 -0.10
N ALA A 422 8.40 5.13 1.19
CA ALA A 422 9.58 4.64 1.90
C ALA A 422 9.37 3.20 2.38
N THR A 423 10.29 2.31 1.99
CA THR A 423 10.31 0.94 2.53
C THR A 423 10.66 0.92 4.02
N LEU A 424 10.06 0.01 4.79
CA LEU A 424 10.34 -0.16 6.22
C LEU A 424 11.11 -1.45 6.50
N LYS A 425 12.36 -1.33 6.97
CA LYS A 425 13.13 -2.47 7.50
C LYS A 425 12.86 -2.67 8.99
N THR A 426 12.52 -3.90 9.39
CA THR A 426 12.38 -4.26 10.82
C THR A 426 13.01 -5.61 11.16
N LEU A 427 13.39 -5.86 12.42
CA LEU A 427 13.97 -7.15 12.79
C LEU A 427 12.94 -8.28 12.71
N MET A 428 11.72 -8.02 13.20
CA MET A 428 10.61 -8.97 13.25
C MET A 428 9.28 -8.23 13.07
N TYR A 429 8.30 -8.91 12.50
CA TYR A 429 6.96 -8.39 12.26
C TYR A 429 5.91 -9.49 12.57
N GLU A 430 5.01 -9.21 13.51
CA GLU A 430 3.87 -10.05 13.87
C GLU A 430 2.56 -9.26 13.67
N PRO A 431 1.89 -9.37 12.50
CA PRO A 431 0.73 -8.56 12.15
C PRO A 431 -0.40 -8.61 13.20
N ALA A 432 -0.65 -9.78 13.78
CA ALA A 432 -1.70 -9.98 14.77
C ALA A 432 -1.42 -9.26 16.11
N ALA A 433 -0.17 -8.89 16.38
CA ALA A 433 0.24 -8.27 17.65
C ALA A 433 0.46 -6.76 17.56
N THR A 434 0.40 -6.16 16.36
CA THR A 434 0.65 -4.73 16.13
C THR A 434 -0.60 -4.02 15.56
N PHE A 435 -0.43 -2.80 15.03
CA PHE A 435 -1.48 -2.04 14.35
C PHE A 435 -1.77 -2.62 12.95
N ALA A 436 -3.04 -2.77 12.59
CA ALA A 436 -3.45 -3.36 11.31
C ALA A 436 -2.98 -2.55 10.10
N SER A 437 -2.84 -1.23 10.26
CA SER A 437 -2.37 -0.30 9.22
C SER A 437 -0.92 -0.55 8.77
N PHE A 438 -0.14 -1.38 9.47
CA PHE A 438 1.15 -1.85 8.96
C PHE A 438 1.04 -2.86 7.82
N ALA A 439 -0.16 -3.42 7.55
CA ALA A 439 -0.38 -4.31 6.42
C ALA A 439 -0.23 -3.60 5.06
N GLU A 440 -0.41 -2.28 5.03
CA GLU A 440 -0.31 -1.42 3.84
C GLU A 440 1.12 -0.96 3.55
N VAL A 441 2.05 -1.16 4.49
CA VAL A 441 3.44 -0.69 4.40
C VAL A 441 4.31 -1.76 3.75
N ASP A 442 5.23 -1.36 2.86
CA ASP A 442 6.26 -2.26 2.30
C ASP A 442 7.31 -2.62 3.38
N ILE A 443 7.04 -3.71 4.10
CA ILE A 443 7.85 -4.17 5.24
C ILE A 443 8.84 -5.26 4.81
N HIS A 444 10.13 -4.96 4.97
CA HIS A 444 11.21 -5.94 4.86
C HIS A 444 11.68 -6.40 6.25
N THR A 445 11.74 -7.72 6.47
CA THR A 445 12.14 -8.29 7.77
C THR A 445 13.54 -8.88 7.76
N SER A 446 14.12 -9.14 8.95
CA SER A 446 15.39 -9.86 9.08
C SER A 446 15.20 -11.38 9.02
N TRP A 447 16.30 -12.12 9.01
CA TRP A 447 16.28 -13.60 9.04
C TRP A 447 15.61 -14.17 10.31
N LEU A 448 15.58 -13.43 11.42
CA LEU A 448 14.90 -13.84 12.66
C LEU A 448 13.40 -14.04 12.45
N ASN A 449 12.80 -13.25 11.54
CA ASN A 449 11.38 -13.29 11.27
C ASN A 449 10.91 -14.64 10.67
N ARG A 450 11.83 -15.45 10.13
CA ARG A 450 11.50 -16.79 9.61
C ARG A 450 11.16 -17.78 10.72
N VAL A 451 11.56 -17.50 11.96
CA VAL A 451 11.28 -18.36 13.12
C VAL A 451 10.02 -17.84 13.83
N GLY A 452 8.87 -18.44 13.51
CA GLY A 452 7.56 -17.99 14.04
C GLY A 452 7.48 -17.94 15.57
N TRP A 453 8.19 -18.83 16.27
CA TRP A 453 8.27 -18.79 17.73
C TRP A 453 9.01 -17.53 18.24
N LEU A 454 10.10 -17.12 17.58
CA LEU A 454 10.84 -15.90 17.95
C LEU A 454 10.03 -14.63 17.65
N ARG A 455 9.21 -14.62 16.59
CA ARG A 455 8.28 -13.50 16.34
C ARG A 455 7.30 -13.29 17.49
N ARG A 456 6.67 -14.38 17.96
CA ARG A 456 5.69 -14.34 19.06
C ARG A 456 6.32 -14.13 20.43
N HIS A 457 7.57 -14.55 20.60
CA HIS A 457 8.34 -14.42 21.83
C HIS A 457 9.62 -13.62 21.62
N TYR A 458 9.50 -12.41 21.04
CA TYR A 458 10.64 -11.59 20.60
C TYR A 458 11.71 -11.33 21.69
N ARG A 459 11.33 -11.32 22.97
CA ARG A 459 12.25 -11.17 24.10
C ARG A 459 13.19 -12.38 24.28
N ALA A 460 12.83 -13.55 23.77
CA ALA A 460 13.72 -14.71 23.73
C ALA A 460 14.88 -14.50 22.73
N ALA A 461 14.73 -13.59 21.76
CA ALA A 461 15.77 -13.27 20.78
C ALA A 461 16.86 -12.33 21.33
N ILE A 462 16.73 -11.78 22.55
CA ILE A 462 17.68 -10.79 23.12
C ILE A 462 19.17 -11.15 22.91
N PRO A 463 19.63 -12.40 23.12
CA PRO A 463 21.04 -12.76 22.91
C PRO A 463 21.54 -12.59 21.47
N ILE A 464 20.65 -12.63 20.49
CA ILE A 464 20.97 -12.59 19.05
C ILE A 464 20.44 -11.33 18.35
N LEU A 465 19.66 -10.46 19.01
CA LEU A 465 19.13 -9.23 18.41
C LEU A 465 20.23 -8.26 17.97
N ALA A 466 21.31 -8.11 18.76
CA ALA A 466 22.47 -7.30 18.36
C ALA A 466 23.12 -7.81 17.07
N ILE A 467 23.23 -9.14 16.93
CA ILE A 467 23.78 -9.80 15.75
C ILE A 467 22.83 -9.60 14.56
N ALA A 468 21.53 -9.81 14.76
CA ALA A 468 20.52 -9.63 13.72
C ALA A 468 20.48 -8.19 13.21
N ALA A 469 20.50 -7.20 14.11
CA ALA A 469 20.61 -5.78 13.77
C ALA A 469 21.89 -5.50 12.98
N SER A 470 23.06 -5.88 13.52
CA SER A 470 24.35 -5.65 12.86
C SER A 470 24.50 -6.40 11.52
N SER A 471 23.76 -7.49 11.34
CA SER A 471 23.74 -8.27 10.09
C SER A 471 22.80 -7.71 9.04
N SER A 472 21.84 -6.88 9.44
CA SER A 472 20.83 -6.29 8.56
C SER A 472 21.35 -5.00 7.94
N SER A 473 21.10 -4.82 6.65
CA SER A 473 21.41 -3.61 5.90
C SER A 473 20.14 -2.91 5.40
N VAL A 474 20.18 -1.58 5.39
CA VAL A 474 19.16 -0.69 4.82
C VAL A 474 19.86 0.29 3.89
N SER A 475 19.30 0.52 2.70
CA SER A 475 19.85 1.42 1.69
C SER A 475 18.85 2.52 1.39
N GLY A 476 19.32 3.75 1.29
CA GLY A 476 18.58 4.96 0.92
C GLY A 476 19.54 6.14 0.86
N ASP A 477 19.20 7.25 0.20
CA ASP A 477 20.01 8.46 0.29
C ASP A 477 20.02 8.96 1.74
N VAL A 478 18.85 8.93 2.37
CA VAL A 478 18.67 9.06 3.82
C VAL A 478 17.97 7.80 4.37
N VAL A 479 18.38 7.34 5.55
CA VAL A 479 17.69 6.30 6.31
C VAL A 479 17.30 6.84 7.68
N LEU A 480 15.99 6.96 7.91
CA LEU A 480 15.42 7.36 9.19
C LEU A 480 15.19 6.12 10.07
N VAL A 481 15.91 6.04 11.17
CA VAL A 481 15.96 4.87 12.05
C VAL A 481 15.23 5.17 13.36
N SER A 482 14.00 4.70 13.47
CA SER A 482 13.17 4.77 14.68
C SER A 482 13.56 3.66 15.65
N SER A 483 14.23 3.97 16.76
CA SER A 483 14.81 2.95 17.64
C SER A 483 14.65 3.24 19.14
N SER A 484 14.46 2.16 19.89
CA SER A 484 14.49 2.09 21.36
C SER A 484 15.61 1.19 21.89
N GLY A 485 16.50 0.72 21.00
CA GLY A 485 17.69 -0.03 21.39
C GLY A 485 18.31 -0.96 20.35
N TRP A 486 17.67 -1.27 19.22
CA TRP A 486 18.18 -2.30 18.29
C TRP A 486 18.46 -1.83 16.86
N ALA A 487 17.48 -1.18 16.22
CA ALA A 487 17.53 -0.76 14.83
C ALA A 487 18.63 0.26 14.55
N HIS A 488 19.00 1.09 15.53
CA HIS A 488 20.16 1.97 15.40
C HIS A 488 21.48 1.19 15.22
N GLY A 489 21.51 -0.13 15.44
CA GLY A 489 22.64 -1.01 15.10
C GLY A 489 22.63 -1.59 13.69
N MET A 490 21.61 -1.31 12.86
CA MET A 490 21.59 -1.74 11.46
C MET A 490 22.65 -1.00 10.64
N ARG A 491 23.22 -1.73 9.66
CA ARG A 491 24.11 -1.14 8.66
C ARG A 491 23.30 -0.28 7.70
N VAL A 492 23.71 0.96 7.53
CA VAL A 492 23.06 1.90 6.61
C VAL A 492 24.01 2.21 5.46
N ASN A 493 23.48 2.16 4.24
CA ASN A 493 24.18 2.58 3.03
C ASN A 493 23.55 3.89 2.53
N GLY A 494 23.99 5.01 3.11
CA GLY A 494 23.35 6.32 3.01
C GLY A 494 23.64 7.18 4.23
N ARG A 495 23.00 8.35 4.32
CA ARG A 495 22.99 9.16 5.53
C ARG A 495 22.07 8.53 6.58
N LYS A 496 22.57 8.28 7.78
CA LYS A 496 21.86 7.65 8.88
C LYS A 496 21.36 8.68 9.89
N VAL A 497 20.04 8.86 9.94
CA VAL A 497 19.38 9.72 10.93
C VAL A 497 18.67 8.82 11.95
N VAL A 498 19.08 8.87 13.21
CA VAL A 498 18.47 8.05 14.28
C VAL A 498 17.45 8.89 15.04
N TYR A 499 16.20 8.45 15.06
CA TYR A 499 15.17 8.94 15.98
C TYR A 499 15.11 7.99 17.19
N CYS A 500 15.70 8.42 18.30
CA CYS A 500 15.81 7.63 19.52
C CYS A 500 14.65 7.92 20.46
N HIS A 501 13.82 6.90 20.72
CA HIS A 501 12.73 6.98 21.69
C HIS A 501 13.23 6.97 23.13
N SER A 502 14.30 6.22 23.37
CA SER A 502 15.10 6.18 24.60
C SER A 502 16.29 5.24 24.37
N PRO A 503 17.44 5.49 25.00
CA PRO A 503 18.45 4.46 25.20
C PRO A 503 17.83 3.22 25.84
N ALA A 504 18.36 2.03 25.51
CA ALA A 504 17.78 0.76 25.92
C ALA A 504 17.56 0.67 27.45
N ARG A 505 16.31 0.91 27.90
CA ARG A 505 15.94 0.95 29.34
C ARG A 505 16.34 -0.36 30.05
N TRP A 506 16.12 -1.50 29.40
CA TRP A 506 16.50 -2.82 29.92
C TRP A 506 18.02 -3.00 30.09
N LEU A 507 18.85 -2.23 29.38
CA LEU A 507 20.31 -2.30 29.42
C LEU A 507 20.92 -1.30 30.41
N TYR A 508 20.39 -0.08 30.46
CA TYR A 508 20.91 1.03 31.27
C TYR A 508 20.16 1.22 32.60
N LYS A 509 18.84 1.05 32.61
CA LYS A 509 17.94 1.19 33.77
C LYS A 509 17.34 -0.16 34.20
N THR A 510 18.17 -1.21 34.21
CA THR A 510 17.72 -2.60 34.40
C THR A 510 16.99 -2.84 35.72
N ARG A 511 17.38 -2.17 36.82
CA ARG A 511 16.71 -2.28 38.12
C ARG A 511 15.29 -1.71 38.10
N GLU A 512 15.10 -0.54 37.49
CA GLU A 512 13.78 0.09 37.30
C GLU A 512 12.88 -0.72 36.34
N TYR A 513 13.48 -1.41 35.36
CA TYR A 513 12.73 -2.14 34.33
C TYR A 513 12.43 -3.61 34.65
N LEU A 514 13.29 -4.31 35.40
CA LEU A 514 13.14 -5.74 35.73
C LEU A 514 12.95 -6.02 37.24
N GLY A 515 12.99 -5.00 38.10
CA GLY A 515 12.86 -5.13 39.56
C GLY A 515 14.19 -5.38 40.28
N GLU A 516 14.20 -5.43 41.61
CA GLU A 516 15.42 -5.52 42.42
C GLU A 516 16.10 -6.90 42.40
N ASN A 517 15.37 -8.00 42.15
CA ASN A 517 15.91 -9.38 42.24
C ASN A 517 16.06 -10.10 40.88
N TRP A 518 16.09 -9.36 39.78
CA TRP A 518 16.01 -9.93 38.43
C TRP A 518 17.16 -10.90 38.07
N TRP A 519 18.36 -10.69 38.64
CA TRP A 519 19.56 -11.50 38.36
C TRP A 519 19.54 -12.90 38.98
N LEU A 520 18.65 -13.16 39.95
CA LEU A 520 18.53 -14.48 40.60
C LEU A 520 17.83 -15.52 39.70
N THR A 521 17.26 -15.09 38.58
CA THR A 521 16.66 -16.00 37.59
C THR A 521 17.71 -16.44 36.56
N PRO A 522 17.60 -17.65 35.96
CA PRO A 522 18.51 -18.10 34.90
C PRO A 522 18.59 -17.12 33.71
N LYS A 523 17.46 -16.47 33.38
CA LYS A 523 17.38 -15.43 32.34
C LYS A 523 18.11 -14.15 32.76
N GLY A 524 18.02 -13.77 34.03
CA GLY A 524 18.72 -12.62 34.59
C GLY A 524 20.24 -12.80 34.64
N ALA A 525 20.71 -13.97 35.05
CA ALA A 525 22.14 -14.29 35.04
C ALA A 525 22.75 -14.24 33.62
N ALA A 526 22.05 -14.81 32.63
CA ALA A 526 22.48 -14.75 31.22
C ALA A 526 22.54 -13.30 30.68
N LEU A 527 21.53 -12.48 30.98
CA LEU A 527 21.53 -11.07 30.59
C LEU A 527 22.64 -10.27 31.29
N ALA A 528 22.93 -10.57 32.57
CA ALA A 528 24.03 -9.95 33.30
C ALA A 528 25.39 -10.23 32.65
N ALA A 529 25.63 -11.47 32.20
CA ALA A 529 26.85 -11.86 31.50
C ALA A 529 27.01 -11.14 30.13
N LEU A 530 25.92 -10.98 29.37
CA LEU A 530 25.94 -10.32 28.06
C LEU A 530 26.05 -8.79 28.15
N ARG A 531 25.67 -8.20 29.27
CA ARG A 531 25.52 -6.74 29.46
C ARG A 531 26.74 -5.91 29.07
N PRO A 532 27.99 -6.24 29.46
CA PRO A 532 29.15 -5.43 29.08
C PRO A 532 29.42 -5.45 27.57
N GLY A 533 29.13 -6.57 26.90
CA GLY A 533 29.20 -6.68 25.44
C GLY A 533 28.12 -5.84 24.77
N LEU A 534 26.87 -5.96 25.23
CA LEU A 534 25.74 -5.21 24.70
C LEU A 534 25.89 -3.71 24.88
N ARG A 535 26.39 -3.22 26.02
CA ARG A 535 26.68 -1.79 26.23
C ARG A 535 27.74 -1.25 25.28
N ARG A 536 28.80 -2.03 25.03
CA ARG A 536 29.84 -1.64 24.07
C ARG A 536 29.30 -1.61 22.64
N TRP A 537 28.48 -2.59 22.29
CA TRP A 537 27.80 -2.65 20.99
C TRP A 537 26.85 -1.46 20.79
N ASP A 538 25.97 -1.22 21.74
CA ASP A 538 24.94 -0.16 21.70
C ASP A 538 25.58 1.24 21.61
N ARG A 539 26.62 1.53 22.42
CA ARG A 539 27.40 2.77 22.30
C ARG A 539 28.07 2.93 20.95
N ARG A 540 28.63 1.85 20.38
CA ARG A 540 29.25 1.88 19.06
C ARG A 540 28.20 2.14 17.98
N ALA A 541 27.07 1.46 18.06
CA ALA A 541 25.96 1.60 17.14
C ALA A 541 25.38 3.02 17.16
N ALA A 542 25.17 3.62 18.34
CA ALA A 542 24.70 5.00 18.46
C ALA A 542 25.63 6.01 17.76
N ARG A 543 26.95 5.81 17.85
CA ARG A 543 27.96 6.67 17.20
C ARG A 543 28.05 6.53 15.68
N THR A 544 27.35 5.57 15.08
CA THR A 544 27.29 5.44 13.61
C THR A 544 26.27 6.37 12.96
N ALA A 545 25.47 7.09 13.76
CA ALA A 545 24.49 8.03 13.24
C ALA A 545 25.18 9.33 12.79
N ASP A 546 24.79 9.83 11.62
CA ASP A 546 25.18 11.17 11.15
C ASP A 546 24.37 12.26 11.87
N THR A 547 23.14 11.95 12.27
CA THR A 547 22.29 12.85 13.04
C THR A 547 21.49 12.05 14.07
N TYR A 548 21.41 12.57 15.29
CA TYR A 548 20.71 11.94 16.40
C TYR A 548 19.57 12.85 16.86
N ILE A 549 18.35 12.35 16.77
CA ILE A 549 17.12 13.00 17.20
C ILE A 549 16.58 12.25 18.41
N VAL A 550 16.01 12.97 19.37
CA VAL A 550 15.30 12.43 20.52
C VAL A 550 13.90 13.04 20.64
N ASN A 551 13.00 12.30 21.28
CA ASN A 551 11.61 12.69 21.45
C ASN A 551 11.36 13.76 22.54
N SER A 552 12.28 13.93 23.50
CA SER A 552 12.06 14.74 24.69
C SER A 552 13.35 15.33 25.27
N THR A 553 13.21 16.38 26.09
CA THR A 553 14.36 16.98 26.79
C THR A 553 14.96 16.01 27.82
N ALA A 554 14.13 15.21 28.48
CA ALA A 554 14.57 14.17 29.40
C ALA A 554 15.42 13.10 28.69
N VAL A 555 14.99 12.63 27.52
CA VAL A 555 15.78 11.65 26.73
C VAL A 555 17.05 12.28 26.19
N ALA A 556 17.05 13.58 25.84
CA ALA A 556 18.25 14.30 25.45
C ALA A 556 19.33 14.24 26.54
N GLN A 557 18.96 14.48 27.81
CA GLN A 557 19.88 14.37 28.94
C GLN A 557 20.44 12.95 29.10
N VAL A 558 19.59 11.93 28.96
CA VAL A 558 20.03 10.51 29.06
C VAL A 558 20.97 10.14 27.92
N VAL A 559 20.70 10.60 26.69
CA VAL A 559 21.55 10.37 25.51
C VAL A 559 22.91 11.04 25.68
N ARG A 560 22.97 12.30 26.14
CA ARG A 560 24.22 12.99 26.47
C ARG A 560 25.04 12.20 27.50
N ALA A 561 24.42 11.79 28.59
CA ALA A 561 25.10 11.05 29.65
C ALA A 561 25.55 9.64 29.22
N THR A 562 24.78 8.96 28.36
CA THR A 562 25.01 7.56 28.00
C THR A 562 25.96 7.39 26.81
N TYR A 563 25.79 8.24 25.79
CA TYR A 563 26.46 8.14 24.50
C TYR A 563 27.48 9.27 24.26
N GLY A 564 27.38 10.39 24.97
CA GLY A 564 28.18 11.58 24.71
C GLY A 564 27.81 12.27 23.39
N ILE A 565 26.56 12.08 22.94
CA ILE A 565 26.02 12.67 21.71
C ILE A 565 25.11 13.82 22.10
N GLU A 566 25.21 14.95 21.39
CA GLU A 566 24.30 16.08 21.52
C GLU A 566 23.15 15.92 20.51
N PRO A 567 21.92 15.58 20.96
CA PRO A 567 20.83 15.29 20.04
C PRO A 567 19.97 16.52 19.73
N LEU A 568 19.34 16.50 18.55
CA LEU A 568 18.21 17.38 18.23
C LEU A 568 16.95 16.88 18.93
N ILE A 569 16.10 17.79 19.38
CA ILE A 569 14.81 17.44 19.99
C ILE A 569 13.71 17.68 18.98
N ILE A 570 13.04 16.61 18.57
CA ILE A 570 11.83 16.67 17.74
C ILE A 570 10.80 15.82 18.45
N HIS A 571 9.72 16.46 18.88
CA HIS A 571 8.67 15.76 19.61
C HIS A 571 7.83 14.89 18.67
N PRO A 572 7.42 13.68 19.08
CA PRO A 572 6.62 12.82 18.25
C PRO A 572 5.22 13.42 18.02
N PRO A 573 4.59 13.09 16.89
CA PRO A 573 3.27 13.59 16.58
C PRO A 573 2.24 12.87 17.43
N VAL A 574 1.16 13.56 17.72
CA VAL A 574 -0.07 12.94 18.17
C VAL A 574 -0.76 12.25 16.99
N THR A 575 -1.21 11.01 17.19
CA THR A 575 -1.73 10.17 16.09
C THR A 575 -3.23 9.97 16.13
N LEU A 576 -3.89 10.36 17.23
CA LEU A 576 -5.34 10.24 17.36
C LEU A 576 -5.98 11.47 16.71
N ASP A 577 -6.77 11.24 15.66
CA ASP A 577 -7.51 12.32 15.01
C ASP A 577 -8.70 12.76 15.90
N PRO A 578 -8.74 14.02 16.38
CA PRO A 578 -9.83 14.51 17.20
C PRO A 578 -11.15 14.67 16.44
N ALA A 579 -11.13 14.75 15.10
CA ALA A 579 -12.31 14.90 14.25
C ALA A 579 -13.00 13.56 13.91
N GLY A 580 -12.37 12.43 14.23
CA GLY A 580 -12.93 11.10 13.98
C GLY A 580 -14.19 10.79 14.80
N LEU A 581 -14.91 9.74 14.39
CA LEU A 581 -16.12 9.26 15.07
C LEU A 581 -15.86 9.00 16.57
N GLN A 582 -16.77 9.44 17.43
CA GLN A 582 -16.74 9.20 18.87
C GLN A 582 -17.92 8.32 19.27
N GLU A 583 -17.65 7.21 19.93
CA GLU A 583 -18.68 6.28 20.43
C GLU A 583 -18.59 6.14 21.96
N PRO A 584 -19.71 6.23 22.69
CA PRO A 584 -19.70 5.99 24.14
C PRO A 584 -19.23 4.58 24.52
N ILE A 585 -18.57 4.47 25.68
CA ILE A 585 -18.26 3.17 26.28
C ILE A 585 -19.45 2.71 27.11
N ASP A 586 -19.97 1.50 26.83
CA ASP A 586 -21.11 0.94 27.54
C ASP A 586 -20.91 0.92 29.06
N GLY A 587 -21.90 1.48 29.77
CA GLY A 587 -21.96 1.53 31.22
C GLY A 587 -21.03 2.58 31.86
N ILE A 588 -20.43 3.48 31.09
CA ILE A 588 -19.60 4.57 31.59
C ILE A 588 -20.27 5.92 31.29
N ASP A 589 -20.57 6.73 32.31
CA ASP A 589 -21.05 8.10 32.08
C ASP A 589 -19.91 9.12 32.12
N PRO A 590 -20.00 10.26 31.40
CA PRO A 590 -19.00 11.34 31.38
C PRO A 590 -18.59 11.90 32.77
N GLY A 591 -17.44 12.58 32.82
CA GLY A 591 -16.94 13.26 34.02
C GLY A 591 -16.08 12.39 34.95
N PHE A 592 -15.56 11.27 34.46
CA PHE A 592 -14.58 10.43 35.16
C PHE A 592 -13.14 10.97 35.04
N ALA A 593 -12.26 10.59 35.96
CA ALA A 593 -10.83 10.66 35.73
C ALA A 593 -10.39 9.50 34.83
N LEU A 594 -9.42 9.73 33.94
CA LEU A 594 -9.01 8.76 32.93
C LEU A 594 -7.56 8.33 33.11
N VAL A 595 -7.27 7.04 32.98
CA VAL A 595 -5.91 6.50 32.83
C VAL A 595 -5.85 5.68 31.55
N VAL A 596 -4.94 6.01 30.63
CA VAL A 596 -4.69 5.24 29.42
C VAL A 596 -3.24 4.76 29.43
N CYS A 597 -2.99 3.48 29.69
CA CYS A 597 -1.63 2.92 29.62
C CYS A 597 -1.60 1.39 29.62
N ARG A 598 -0.44 0.81 29.31
CA ARG A 598 -0.18 -0.62 29.62
C ARG A 598 -0.03 -0.81 31.13
N LEU A 599 -0.57 -1.89 31.68
CA LEU A 599 -0.55 -2.15 33.13
C LEU A 599 0.77 -2.84 33.54
N LEU A 600 1.80 -2.01 33.74
CA LEU A 600 3.17 -2.40 34.14
C LEU A 600 3.57 -1.72 35.46
N PRO A 601 4.50 -2.28 36.26
CA PRO A 601 4.85 -1.76 37.58
C PRO A 601 5.22 -0.27 37.59
N TYR A 602 6.04 0.18 36.65
CA TYR A 602 6.51 1.58 36.58
C TYR A 602 5.43 2.59 36.12
N LYS A 603 4.21 2.13 35.85
CA LYS A 603 3.07 2.96 35.44
C LYS A 603 2.23 3.41 36.63
N ASN A 604 2.45 2.82 37.81
CA ASN A 604 1.85 3.21 39.09
C ASN A 604 0.31 3.24 39.09
N VAL A 605 -0.34 2.42 38.26
CA VAL A 605 -1.82 2.39 38.15
C VAL A 605 -2.47 1.89 39.44
N ASP A 606 -1.81 0.97 40.15
CA ASP A 606 -2.23 0.50 41.47
C ASP A 606 -2.32 1.65 42.48
N MET A 607 -1.37 2.59 42.43
CA MET A 607 -1.39 3.79 43.27
C MET A 607 -2.55 4.72 42.90
N VAL A 608 -2.82 4.90 41.61
CA VAL A 608 -3.97 5.70 41.15
C VAL A 608 -5.29 5.08 41.62
N VAL A 609 -5.46 3.75 41.47
CA VAL A 609 -6.66 3.04 41.95
C VAL A 609 -6.86 3.19 43.46
N ARG A 610 -5.79 3.05 44.27
CA ARG A 610 -5.86 3.28 45.72
C ARG A 610 -6.25 4.72 46.08
N THR A 611 -5.82 5.69 45.27
CA THR A 611 -6.18 7.11 45.47
C THR A 611 -7.68 7.33 45.23
N PHE A 612 -8.23 6.76 44.16
CA PHE A 612 -9.65 6.90 43.84
C PHE A 612 -10.56 6.07 44.75
N ALA A 613 -10.07 4.97 45.34
CA ALA A 613 -10.77 4.26 46.41
C ALA A 613 -11.11 5.17 47.61
N GLN A 614 -10.37 6.27 47.80
CA GLN A 614 -10.56 7.22 48.90
C GLN A 614 -11.30 8.50 48.49
N ARG A 615 -11.46 8.80 47.19
CA ARG A 615 -11.98 10.09 46.69
C ARG A 615 -13.46 10.10 46.28
N GLY A 616 -14.13 8.95 46.16
CA GLY A 616 -15.53 8.86 45.70
C GLY A 616 -15.77 9.23 44.23
N ASP A 617 -14.87 10.02 43.62
CA ASP A 617 -14.80 10.34 42.19
C ASP A 617 -14.71 9.07 41.33
N ARG A 618 -15.29 9.09 40.12
CA ARG A 618 -15.19 7.97 39.17
C ARG A 618 -13.82 7.93 38.48
N LEU A 619 -13.27 6.73 38.29
CA LEU A 619 -12.03 6.50 37.54
C LEU A 619 -12.26 5.44 36.44
N LEU A 620 -11.91 5.78 35.20
CA LEU A 620 -11.83 4.84 34.09
C LEU A 620 -10.37 4.52 33.79
N VAL A 621 -10.00 3.26 33.87
CA VAL A 621 -8.68 2.74 33.48
C VAL A 621 -8.81 1.95 32.18
N ILE A 622 -8.22 2.45 31.10
CA ILE A 622 -8.13 1.78 29.80
C ILE A 622 -6.71 1.24 29.63
N GLY A 623 -6.56 -0.09 29.67
CA GLY A 623 -5.25 -0.71 29.61
C GLY A 623 -5.25 -2.23 29.69
N ALA A 624 -4.21 -2.84 29.14
CA ALA A 624 -3.89 -4.25 29.29
C ALA A 624 -2.44 -4.42 29.76
N GLY A 625 -2.14 -5.52 30.45
CA GLY A 625 -0.80 -5.81 30.93
C GLY A 625 -0.75 -6.84 32.04
N PRO A 626 0.45 -7.28 32.44
CA PRO A 626 0.63 -8.35 33.43
C PRO A 626 0.08 -8.00 34.83
N LEU A 627 -0.15 -6.72 35.14
CA LEU A 627 -0.77 -6.32 36.42
C LEU A 627 -2.30 -6.28 36.40
N ARG A 628 -2.94 -6.57 35.25
CA ARG A 628 -4.40 -6.45 35.10
C ARG A 628 -5.16 -7.23 36.16
N ASP A 629 -4.86 -8.52 36.30
CA ASP A 629 -5.59 -9.40 37.22
C ASP A 629 -5.37 -9.02 38.68
N GLN A 630 -4.16 -8.56 39.02
CA GLN A 630 -3.85 -8.04 40.35
C GLN A 630 -4.65 -6.78 40.68
N ILE A 631 -4.80 -5.86 39.73
CA ILE A 631 -5.59 -4.62 39.90
C ILE A 631 -7.09 -4.97 39.98
N ALA A 632 -7.57 -5.88 39.13
CA ALA A 632 -8.96 -6.29 39.09
C ALA A 632 -9.43 -7.00 40.37
N ALA A 633 -8.54 -7.72 41.06
CA ALA A 633 -8.88 -8.49 42.26
C ALA A 633 -9.44 -7.64 43.42
N ASN A 634 -9.08 -6.35 43.49
CA ASN A 634 -9.51 -5.44 44.55
C ASN A 634 -10.01 -4.10 43.96
N LEU A 635 -10.78 -4.17 42.88
CA LEU A 635 -11.26 -2.98 42.18
C LEU A 635 -12.34 -2.25 43.01
N PRO A 636 -12.16 -0.96 43.37
CA PRO A 636 -13.18 -0.20 44.07
C PRO A 636 -14.45 0.01 43.22
N ALA A 637 -15.60 0.20 43.86
CA ALA A 637 -16.90 0.31 43.17
C ALA A 637 -17.01 1.52 42.21
N ASN A 638 -16.19 2.55 42.41
CA ASN A 638 -16.10 3.75 41.58
C ASN A 638 -15.00 3.68 40.50
N VAL A 639 -14.39 2.52 40.29
CA VAL A 639 -13.31 2.32 39.32
C VAL A 639 -13.72 1.29 38.28
N ASP A 640 -13.69 1.69 37.01
CA ASP A 640 -13.90 0.81 35.87
C ASP A 640 -12.56 0.45 35.21
N LEU A 641 -12.37 -0.84 34.93
CA LEU A 641 -11.21 -1.35 34.21
C LEU A 641 -11.66 -1.91 32.85
N ARG A 642 -11.16 -1.33 31.76
CA ARG A 642 -11.42 -1.75 30.38
C ARG A 642 -10.12 -2.07 29.64
N SER A 643 -10.20 -2.96 28.66
CA SER A 643 -9.08 -3.36 27.80
C SER A 643 -9.59 -3.45 26.36
N ASP A 644 -8.70 -3.29 25.37
CA ASP A 644 -9.01 -3.44 23.94
C ASP A 644 -10.17 -2.55 23.44
N VAL A 645 -10.27 -1.35 23.99
CA VAL A 645 -11.25 -0.32 23.59
C VAL A 645 -10.94 0.14 22.15
N PRO A 646 -11.93 0.15 21.23
CA PRO A 646 -11.79 0.69 19.89
C PRO A 646 -11.39 2.17 19.87
N GLU A 647 -10.89 2.64 18.73
CA GLU A 647 -10.34 3.99 18.64
C GLU A 647 -11.41 5.08 18.82
N GLU A 648 -12.60 4.86 18.26
CA GLU A 648 -13.79 5.69 18.42
C GLU A 648 -14.23 5.85 19.88
N GLN A 649 -14.13 4.77 20.67
CA GLN A 649 -14.40 4.80 22.10
C GLN A 649 -13.27 5.44 22.91
N LEU A 650 -12.02 5.30 22.46
CA LEU A 650 -10.89 5.99 23.07
C LEU A 650 -10.97 7.51 22.85
N ARG A 651 -11.38 7.98 21.67
CA ARG A 651 -11.66 9.40 21.40
C ARG A 651 -12.74 9.92 22.33
N TRP A 652 -13.85 9.20 22.43
CA TRP A 652 -14.93 9.55 23.36
C TRP A 652 -14.45 9.63 24.80
N ALA A 653 -13.62 8.66 25.23
CA ALA A 653 -13.10 8.63 26.59
C ALA A 653 -12.24 9.87 26.91
N TYR A 654 -11.37 10.28 25.98
CA TYR A 654 -10.60 11.51 26.15
C TYR A 654 -11.50 12.75 26.19
N ALA A 655 -12.49 12.86 25.29
CA ALA A 655 -13.40 14.00 25.20
C ALA A 655 -14.34 14.17 26.40
N ASN A 656 -14.65 13.08 27.11
CA ASN A 656 -15.62 13.06 28.19
C ASN A 656 -14.99 12.87 29.58
N ALA A 657 -13.67 12.80 29.67
CA ALA A 657 -12.95 12.75 30.92
C ALA A 657 -12.89 14.13 31.58
N ARG A 658 -13.03 14.17 32.91
CA ARG A 658 -12.76 15.36 33.74
C ARG A 658 -11.29 15.73 33.70
N CYS A 659 -10.42 14.73 33.77
CA CYS A 659 -8.97 14.88 33.70
C CYS A 659 -8.31 13.56 33.30
N LEU A 660 -7.12 13.65 32.71
CA LEU A 660 -6.23 12.51 32.53
C LEU A 660 -5.28 12.39 33.72
N ILE A 661 -5.10 11.20 34.29
CA ILE A 661 -4.08 10.92 35.30
C ILE A 661 -2.88 10.24 34.65
N ALA A 662 -1.72 10.90 34.71
CA ALA A 662 -0.49 10.46 34.07
C ALA A 662 0.61 10.20 35.13
N ALA A 663 0.52 9.06 35.82
CA ALA A 663 1.38 8.73 36.97
C ALA A 663 2.67 7.95 36.62
N SER A 664 3.06 7.91 35.35
CA SER A 664 4.10 7.00 34.85
C SER A 664 5.48 7.65 34.72
N PHE A 665 6.55 6.85 34.81
CA PHE A 665 7.89 7.28 34.38
C PHE A 665 8.05 7.14 32.85
N GLU A 666 7.63 8.17 32.10
CA GLU A 666 7.64 8.20 30.63
C GLU A 666 8.84 8.91 30.01
N ASP A 667 9.24 8.43 28.83
CA ASP A 667 10.28 9.08 28.02
C ASP A 667 9.75 10.38 27.39
N PHE A 668 8.57 10.33 26.76
CA PHE A 668 7.86 11.49 26.21
C PHE A 668 6.48 11.68 26.84
N GLY A 669 5.66 10.63 26.86
CA GLY A 669 4.30 10.68 27.40
C GLY A 669 3.32 11.28 26.39
N LEU A 670 2.82 10.45 25.48
CA LEU A 670 1.83 10.86 24.46
C LEU A 670 0.46 11.15 25.05
N THR A 671 0.09 10.51 26.16
CA THR A 671 -1.29 10.57 26.66
C THR A 671 -1.73 11.96 27.14
N PRO A 672 -0.91 12.80 27.80
CA PRO A 672 -1.27 14.20 28.05
C PRO A 672 -1.48 15.01 26.77
N VAL A 673 -0.72 14.73 25.71
CA VAL A 673 -0.89 15.39 24.41
C VAL A 673 -2.20 14.96 23.75
N GLU A 674 -2.50 13.65 23.77
CA GLU A 674 -3.78 13.10 23.29
C GLU A 674 -4.96 13.71 24.05
N ALA A 675 -4.91 13.75 25.39
CA ALA A 675 -5.95 14.39 26.19
C ALA A 675 -6.12 15.88 25.86
N ALA A 676 -5.00 16.59 25.68
CA ALA A 676 -5.03 18.01 25.35
C ALA A 676 -5.74 18.29 24.01
N GLN A 677 -5.65 17.41 23.00
CA GLN A 677 -6.38 17.56 21.73
C GLN A 677 -7.90 17.60 21.91
N PHE A 678 -8.43 16.96 22.95
CA PHE A 678 -9.86 16.98 23.25
C PHE A 678 -10.25 18.08 24.25
N GLY A 679 -9.29 18.89 24.71
CA GLY A 679 -9.52 19.92 25.72
C GLY A 679 -9.49 19.38 27.16
N THR A 680 -8.98 18.16 27.36
CA THR A 680 -8.96 17.49 28.67
C THR A 680 -7.63 17.75 29.37
N PRO A 681 -7.64 18.38 30.57
CA PRO A 681 -6.42 18.67 31.30
C PRO A 681 -5.83 17.41 31.95
N ALA A 682 -4.51 17.40 32.15
CA ALA A 682 -3.80 16.28 32.76
C ALA A 682 -3.34 16.57 34.20
N VAL A 683 -3.38 15.58 35.08
CA VAL A 683 -2.67 15.56 36.37
C VAL A 683 -1.52 14.56 36.24
N ALA A 684 -0.31 15.07 36.05
CA ALA A 684 0.85 14.30 35.64
C ALA A 684 1.95 14.26 36.71
N LEU A 685 2.68 13.15 36.79
CA LEU A 685 3.86 13.06 37.64
C LEU A 685 4.93 14.01 37.11
N ARG A 686 5.61 14.78 37.98
CA ARG A 686 6.67 15.71 37.60
C ARG A 686 7.97 14.97 37.22
N SER A 687 7.95 14.26 36.09
CA SER A 687 9.09 13.44 35.67
C SER A 687 9.12 13.21 34.16
N GLY A 688 10.33 13.08 33.63
CA GLY A 688 10.58 12.61 32.27
C GLY A 688 9.96 13.53 31.22
N GLY A 689 9.38 12.92 30.18
CA GLY A 689 8.80 13.66 29.06
C GLY A 689 7.55 14.48 29.39
N TYR A 690 6.89 14.24 30.53
CA TYR A 690 5.75 15.06 30.93
C TYR A 690 6.12 16.52 31.15
N LEU A 691 7.39 16.81 31.43
CA LEU A 691 7.91 18.18 31.51
C LEU A 691 7.89 18.90 30.17
N ASP A 692 7.88 18.17 29.05
CA ASP A 692 7.75 18.73 27.71
C ASP A 692 6.30 18.89 27.28
N THR A 693 5.39 18.01 27.75
CA THR A 693 4.01 17.92 27.28
C THR A 693 2.99 18.63 28.17
N VAL A 694 3.29 18.82 29.46
CA VAL A 694 2.41 19.48 30.43
C VAL A 694 2.96 20.85 30.84
N GLN A 695 2.12 21.86 30.73
CA GLN A 695 2.33 23.23 31.18
C GLN A 695 1.44 23.47 32.41
N ASP A 696 2.08 23.66 33.56
CA ASP A 696 1.42 23.79 34.87
C ASP A 696 0.41 24.96 34.86
N GLY A 697 -0.84 24.67 35.19
CA GLY A 697 -1.94 25.64 35.20
C GLY A 697 -2.51 26.00 33.83
N VAL A 698 -2.01 25.42 32.73
CA VAL A 698 -2.51 25.66 31.37
C VAL A 698 -3.22 24.44 30.81
N ASN A 699 -2.47 23.33 30.60
CA ASN A 699 -3.03 22.08 30.09
C ASN A 699 -2.97 20.92 31.09
N GLY A 700 -2.51 21.20 32.30
CA GLY A 700 -2.49 20.24 33.37
C GLY A 700 -1.80 20.77 34.63
N LEU A 701 -1.69 19.90 35.62
CA LEU A 701 -0.94 20.13 36.85
C LEU A 701 0.03 18.99 37.10
N PHE A 702 1.12 19.32 37.77
CA PHE A 702 2.05 18.33 38.27
C PHE A 702 1.80 17.93 39.72
N PHE A 703 2.05 16.64 40.00
CA PHE A 703 2.30 16.13 41.35
C PHE A 703 3.69 15.49 41.43
N ASP A 704 4.33 15.52 42.60
CA ASP A 704 5.79 15.38 42.68
C ASP A 704 6.30 13.95 42.99
N ALA A 705 5.44 13.05 43.46
CA ALA A 705 5.81 11.67 43.80
C ALA A 705 4.70 10.68 43.45
N PRO A 706 5.03 9.42 43.06
CA PRO A 706 4.04 8.38 42.78
C PRO A 706 3.44 7.80 44.08
N GLU A 707 2.89 8.68 44.92
CA GLU A 707 2.31 8.38 46.23
C GLU A 707 0.85 8.84 46.26
N VAL A 708 0.02 8.14 47.06
CA VAL A 708 -1.41 8.44 47.17
C VAL A 708 -1.64 9.86 47.66
N SER A 709 -0.92 10.31 48.69
CA SER A 709 -0.99 11.67 49.23
C SER A 709 -0.64 12.72 48.19
N ALA A 710 0.47 12.54 47.45
CA ALA A 710 0.90 13.49 46.44
C ALA A 710 -0.12 13.62 45.29
N LEU A 711 -0.72 12.51 44.84
CA LEU A 711 -1.77 12.56 43.83
C LEU A 711 -3.06 13.19 44.38
N GLN A 712 -3.42 12.93 45.64
CA GLN A 712 -4.56 13.58 46.31
C GLN A 712 -4.38 15.10 46.37
N ASP A 713 -3.19 15.58 46.75
CA ASP A 713 -2.87 17.01 46.79
C ASP A 713 -2.92 17.63 45.39
N GLY A 714 -2.39 16.93 44.37
CA GLY A 714 -2.47 17.34 42.98
C GLY A 714 -3.91 17.47 42.48
N LEU A 715 -4.77 16.51 42.83
CA LEU A 715 -6.19 16.55 42.51
C LEU A 715 -6.96 17.62 43.30
N ALA A 716 -6.63 17.84 44.57
CA ALA A 716 -7.24 18.92 45.36
C ALA A 716 -6.92 20.29 44.76
N ARG A 717 -5.67 20.51 44.31
CA ARG A 717 -5.29 21.71 43.56
C ARG A 717 -6.03 21.80 42.22
N PHE A 718 -6.12 20.69 41.49
CA PHE A 718 -6.87 20.60 40.24
C PHE A 718 -8.31 21.08 40.38
N ASP A 719 -9.00 20.65 41.45
CA ASP A 719 -10.39 20.99 41.72
C ASP A 719 -10.62 22.49 42.00
N THR A 720 -9.57 23.25 42.32
CA THR A 720 -9.65 24.71 42.56
C THR A 720 -9.46 25.56 41.30
N LEU A 721 -9.04 24.95 40.19
CA LEU A 721 -8.72 25.67 38.95
C LEU A 721 -9.88 25.58 37.95
N ALA A 722 -10.11 26.67 37.23
CA ALA A 722 -10.95 26.69 36.05
C ALA A 722 -10.10 26.37 34.82
N TRP A 723 -10.52 25.35 34.07
CA TRP A 723 -9.83 24.90 32.85
C TRP A 723 -10.51 25.48 31.62
N ASP A 724 -9.71 26.01 30.70
CA ASP A 724 -10.16 26.54 29.42
C ASP A 724 -9.85 25.50 28.32
N PRO A 725 -10.86 24.77 27.81
CA PRO A 725 -10.64 23.70 26.85
C PRO A 725 -9.96 24.16 25.55
N ASP A 726 -10.18 25.41 25.12
CA ASP A 726 -9.59 25.94 23.89
C ASP A 726 -8.10 26.22 24.07
N LYS A 727 -7.71 26.78 25.23
CA LYS A 727 -6.29 26.92 25.59
C LYS A 727 -5.61 25.57 25.67
N ILE A 728 -6.26 24.58 26.30
CA ILE A 728 -5.74 23.22 26.39
C ILE A 728 -5.49 22.64 24.98
N ARG A 729 -6.49 22.72 24.08
CA ARG A 729 -6.37 22.29 22.68
C ARG A 729 -5.23 22.95 21.93
N SER A 730 -5.05 24.26 22.12
CA SER A 730 -3.95 25.00 21.47
C SER A 730 -2.57 24.44 21.83
N THR A 731 -2.39 23.94 23.06
CA THR A 731 -1.11 23.35 23.48
C THR A 731 -0.77 22.05 22.76
N ALA A 732 -1.75 21.34 22.21
CA ALA A 732 -1.53 20.10 21.47
C ALA A 732 -1.02 20.35 20.04
N GLN A 733 -1.27 21.54 19.47
CA GLN A 733 -0.89 21.89 18.08
C GLN A 733 0.62 21.79 17.84
N ARG A 734 1.47 22.05 18.85
CA ARG A 734 2.93 21.89 18.75
C ARG A 734 3.39 20.44 18.52
N PHE A 735 2.49 19.48 18.72
CA PHE A 735 2.72 18.05 18.54
C PHE A 735 1.91 17.50 17.36
N SER A 736 1.45 18.36 16.45
CA SER A 736 0.67 17.90 15.30
C SER A 736 1.54 17.10 14.31
N PRO A 737 0.92 16.22 13.49
CA PRO A 737 1.61 15.54 12.40
C PRO A 737 2.34 16.51 11.45
N GLU A 738 1.75 17.66 11.16
CA GLU A 738 2.31 18.68 10.25
C GLU A 738 3.58 19.30 10.84
N GLN A 739 3.55 19.68 12.12
CA GLN A 739 4.71 20.24 12.80
C GLN A 739 5.85 19.21 12.90
N PHE A 740 5.51 17.96 13.20
CA PHE A 740 6.48 16.86 13.23
C PHE A 740 7.12 16.65 11.87
N ALA A 741 6.33 16.66 10.80
CA ALA A 741 6.81 16.49 9.45
C ALA A 741 7.72 17.63 9.00
N ARG A 742 7.36 18.88 9.33
CA ARG A 742 8.19 20.06 9.04
C ARG A 742 9.57 19.95 9.73
N GLN A 743 9.59 19.67 11.03
CA GLN A 743 10.83 19.52 11.79
C GLN A 743 11.69 18.35 11.28
N LEU A 744 11.07 17.22 10.93
CA LEU A 744 11.79 16.12 10.30
C LEU A 744 12.34 16.51 8.92
N GLY A 745 11.55 17.21 8.11
CA GLY A 745 11.95 17.68 6.77
C GLY A 745 13.17 18.59 6.80
N GLU A 746 13.27 19.47 7.79
CA GLU A 746 14.46 20.31 8.00
C GLU A 746 15.72 19.49 8.25
N VAL A 747 15.61 18.34 8.93
CA VAL A 747 16.74 17.45 9.22
C VAL A 747 17.07 16.53 8.05
N LEU A 748 16.05 15.96 7.41
CA LEU A 748 16.19 14.97 6.33
C LEU A 748 16.55 15.62 4.99
N GLY A 749 16.04 16.84 4.73
CA GLY A 749 16.16 17.59 3.48
C GLY A 749 14.78 17.95 2.94
N SER A 750 14.53 19.24 2.68
CA SER A 750 13.19 19.79 2.36
C SER A 750 12.53 19.16 1.12
N HIS A 751 13.31 18.73 0.13
CA HIS A 751 12.81 18.05 -1.07
C HIS A 751 12.12 16.70 -0.77
N LEU A 752 12.40 16.08 0.38
CA LEU A 752 11.76 14.82 0.80
C LEU A 752 10.36 15.02 1.41
N VAL A 753 9.97 16.27 1.70
CA VAL A 753 8.71 16.62 2.41
C VAL A 753 7.85 17.61 1.61
N ALA A 754 8.24 17.93 0.37
CA ALA A 754 7.65 18.97 -0.47
C ALA A 754 6.15 18.75 -0.86
N HIS A 755 5.60 17.57 -0.59
CA HIS A 755 4.20 17.22 -0.91
C HIS A 755 3.23 17.44 0.26
N LEU A 756 3.72 17.87 1.44
CA LEU A 756 2.84 18.12 2.58
C LEU A 756 2.21 19.52 2.50
N PRO A 757 0.90 19.64 2.76
CA PRO A 757 0.22 20.93 2.74
C PRO A 757 0.84 21.88 3.78
N GLU A 758 1.02 23.15 3.42
CA GLU A 758 1.36 24.18 4.40
C GLU A 758 0.20 24.32 5.40
N PRO A 759 0.48 24.39 6.71
CA PRO A 759 -0.57 24.61 7.70
C PRO A 759 -1.27 25.96 7.42
N SER A 760 -2.59 26.00 7.59
CA SER A 760 -3.33 27.26 7.59
C SER A 760 -2.74 28.17 8.66
N THR A 761 -2.13 29.27 8.23
CA THR A 761 -1.69 30.35 9.11
C THR A 761 -2.93 31.01 9.69
N THR A 762 -3.50 30.46 10.76
CA THR A 762 -4.29 31.26 11.68
C THR A 762 -3.29 32.15 12.41
N GLU A 763 -3.23 33.41 11.99
CA GLU A 763 -2.45 34.46 12.62
C GLU A 763 -2.63 34.41 14.14
N ALA A 764 -1.53 34.12 14.86
CA ALA A 764 -1.43 34.49 16.25
C ALA A 764 -1.43 36.03 16.28
N GLY A 765 -2.59 36.62 16.60
CA GLY A 765 -2.69 38.04 16.92
C GLY A 765 -1.70 38.40 18.04
N PRO A 766 -1.04 39.57 17.97
CA PRO A 766 -0.02 39.94 18.94
C PRO A 766 -0.65 40.08 20.34
N ALA A 767 -0.03 39.42 21.32
CA ALA A 767 -0.20 39.73 22.74
C ALA A 767 0.88 40.71 23.18
#